data_AF-A0A3A5R4G4-F1
#
_entry.id   AF-A0A3A5R4G4-F1
#
_cell.length_a   1.000
_cell.length_b   1.000
_cell.length_c   1.000
_cell.angle_alpha   90.00
_cell.angle_beta   90.00
_cell.angle_gamma   90.00
#
_symmetry.space_group_name_H-M   'P 1'
#
loop_
_entity.id
_entity.type
_entity.pdbx_description
1 polymer ?
#
loop_
_entity_poly.entity_id
_entity_poly.type
_entity_poly.pdbx_seq_one_letter_code
_entity_poly.pdbx_strand_id
1 'polypeptide(L)'
;MENNPEIALAWQFIENTGTHLFLTGKAGTGKTTFLRKLRVESPKRMIVLAPTGIAAINAGGVTIHSFFQVPFAPYVPESSFSADGKATYRFRYGKEKINIIRSIDLLVIDEISMVRADLLDSVDAVLRRFRDRNKPFGGVQLLMIGDLQQLSPVVKDDEWQMLRKYYDTPYFFSSQALKQTEYCTIELKKVYRQNDGTFLELLNRIRENRCDGQVLEALNRRYIPNFVPDKEEGYIRLVTHNYQAQRINDHELEQLPGRSYAFRAKIDGKFPEYSYPTDEVLELKRGAQVMFVKNDTSGEHRYYNGMIGEVTAVSADGIEVRSKGSDATFLLQEEEWTNAKYVLDEETKEITEDIEGTFRQYPLKLAWAITIHKSQGLTFERAVIDASASFAHGQTYVALSRCKTLEGVVLSAPLSAKAVISDHAVDTFTMEARRNEPDEKRFRSLQQTYFLELLSGLFDFQPMEQALRRYVRLIDEHLYKLFPKQLAACKEEMERFHDKVTKVAQKFSIQYTRLIDTAQDYAADPTLQGRIHSAATYFQEQLQPLDAVMASTVTSDNKELKKKLRDAMEELEEVFDMKTDLLDYVLENGFHMAGYLKQKALLSIDDSASQKGKGKGRSAAAKEGQGSSKLADKEKRPRERKRDAAAVEVPTDVLHSELYNRLVAWRNAEASALGLPVYTVIQQKAILGISNLLPSDKAMLVRIPYFGKKGVEKYGDVILEMVRVYRKEKGLAEPELL
;
A
#
# COMPACT_ATOMS: atom_id res chain seq x y z
N MET A 1 8.71 4.53 31.60
CA MET A 1 7.83 3.52 30.96
C MET A 1 8.41 2.12 31.17
N GLU A 2 9.02 1.87 32.33
CA GLU A 2 9.80 0.66 32.60
C GLU A 2 8.86 -0.46 33.11
N ASN A 3 8.96 -1.62 32.46
CA ASN A 3 8.33 -2.92 32.74
C ASN A 3 6.80 -3.01 32.56
N ASN A 4 6.33 -2.88 31.32
CA ASN A 4 5.08 -3.51 30.89
C ASN A 4 5.43 -4.72 29.97
N PRO A 5 5.29 -5.96 30.46
CA PRO A 5 5.72 -7.15 29.71
C PRO A 5 4.90 -7.36 28.43
N GLU A 6 3.62 -7.00 28.42
CA GLU A 6 2.76 -7.13 27.24
C GLU A 6 3.19 -6.18 26.11
N ILE A 7 3.61 -4.95 26.44
CA ILE A 7 4.17 -4.00 25.47
C ILE A 7 5.49 -4.51 24.89
N ALA A 8 6.37 -5.07 25.74
CA ALA A 8 7.63 -5.64 25.29
C ALA A 8 7.42 -6.87 24.39
N LEU A 9 6.45 -7.73 24.73
CA LEU A 9 6.07 -8.87 23.91
C LEU A 9 5.50 -8.43 22.56
N ALA A 10 4.61 -7.44 22.55
CA ALA A 10 4.05 -6.88 21.31
C ALA A 10 5.15 -6.31 20.40
N TRP A 11 6.14 -5.63 20.97
CA TRP A 11 7.32 -5.17 20.23
C TRP A 11 8.08 -6.33 19.57
N GLN A 12 8.38 -7.38 20.33
CA GLN A 12 9.10 -8.54 19.83
C GLN A 12 8.33 -9.29 18.73
N PHE A 13 7.01 -9.40 18.85
CA PHE A 13 6.15 -9.99 17.82
C PHE A 13 6.21 -9.19 16.51
N ILE A 14 6.09 -7.86 16.61
CA ILE A 14 6.14 -7.01 15.43
C ILE A 14 7.51 -7.07 14.78
N GLU A 15 8.61 -6.98 15.51
CA GLU A 15 9.94 -6.93 14.90
C GLU A 15 10.44 -8.29 14.40
N ASN A 16 10.19 -9.35 15.16
CA ASN A 16 10.86 -10.64 14.94
C ASN A 16 9.98 -11.70 14.29
N THR A 17 8.72 -11.38 13.94
CA THR A 17 7.82 -12.31 13.24
C THR A 17 7.16 -11.64 12.03
N GLY A 18 6.59 -12.45 11.15
CA GLY A 18 5.70 -12.02 10.06
C GLY A 18 4.22 -12.16 10.40
N THR A 19 3.90 -12.60 11.62
CA THR A 19 2.54 -12.91 12.07
C THR A 19 1.77 -11.63 12.35
N HIS A 20 0.51 -11.58 11.95
CA HIS A 20 -0.35 -10.45 12.28
C HIS A 20 -0.61 -10.37 13.78
N LEU A 21 -0.71 -9.16 14.32
CA LEU A 21 -0.94 -8.92 15.74
C LEU A 21 -2.20 -8.10 15.96
N PHE A 22 -3.12 -8.62 16.77
CA PHE A 22 -4.22 -7.86 17.35
C PHE A 22 -3.81 -7.39 18.75
N LEU A 23 -3.47 -6.09 18.86
CA LEU A 23 -3.14 -5.45 20.12
C LEU A 23 -4.39 -4.80 20.70
N THR A 24 -4.94 -5.45 21.73
CA THR A 24 -6.15 -4.98 22.42
C THR A 24 -5.84 -4.51 23.84
N GLY A 25 -6.85 -3.98 24.50
CA GLY A 25 -6.76 -3.56 25.89
C GLY A 25 -7.78 -2.48 26.21
N LYS A 26 -8.05 -2.31 27.50
CA LYS A 26 -8.98 -1.31 28.02
C LYS A 26 -8.62 0.11 27.56
N ALA A 27 -9.57 1.03 27.69
CA ALA A 27 -9.28 2.44 27.52
C ALA A 27 -8.14 2.89 28.46
N GLY A 28 -7.16 3.63 27.93
CA GLY A 28 -6.06 4.16 28.74
C GLY A 28 -4.95 3.16 29.11
N THR A 29 -4.79 2.05 28.38
CA THR A 29 -3.73 1.05 28.62
C THR A 29 -2.39 1.33 27.91
N GLY A 30 -2.29 2.42 27.15
CA GLY A 30 -1.04 2.82 26.48
C GLY A 30 -0.90 2.40 25.01
N LYS A 31 -1.98 1.95 24.33
CA LYS A 31 -1.98 1.58 22.91
C LYS A 31 -1.39 2.65 21.97
N THR A 32 -1.86 3.90 22.08
CA THR A 32 -1.35 5.03 21.27
C THR A 32 0.12 5.33 21.58
N THR A 33 0.54 5.14 22.83
CA THR A 33 1.93 5.33 23.24
C THR A 33 2.85 4.29 22.62
N PHE A 34 2.41 3.02 22.57
CA PHE A 34 3.13 1.96 21.86
C PHE A 34 3.29 2.27 20.37
N LEU A 35 2.20 2.69 19.71
CA LEU A 35 2.24 3.06 18.29
C LEU A 35 3.24 4.19 18.01
N ARG A 36 3.25 5.25 18.84
CA ARG A 36 4.21 6.36 18.70
C ARG A 36 5.65 5.89 18.81
N LYS A 37 5.95 5.00 19.78
CA LYS A 37 7.27 4.41 19.94
C LYS A 37 7.67 3.59 18.71
N LEU A 38 6.75 2.75 18.24
CA LEU A 38 6.98 1.89 17.07
C LEU A 38 7.28 2.71 15.81
N ARG A 39 6.60 3.84 15.59
CA ARG A 39 6.86 4.73 14.45
C ARG A 39 8.28 5.31 14.42
N VAL A 40 8.88 5.53 15.59
CA VAL A 40 10.19 6.18 15.72
C VAL A 40 11.33 5.16 15.70
N GLU A 41 11.12 4.01 16.35
CA GLU A 41 12.19 3.05 16.62
C GLU A 41 12.17 1.81 15.70
N SER A 42 11.05 1.51 15.01
CA SER A 42 10.96 0.33 14.13
C SER A 42 11.70 0.56 12.81
N PRO A 43 12.53 -0.40 12.35
CA PRO A 43 13.16 -0.36 11.03
C PRO A 43 12.22 -0.75 9.89
N LYS A 44 11.00 -1.25 10.19
CA LYS A 44 10.04 -1.70 9.17
C LYS A 44 9.43 -0.52 8.43
N ARG A 45 9.24 -0.67 7.13
CA ARG A 45 8.53 0.32 6.31
C ARG A 45 7.04 0.29 6.63
N MET A 46 6.64 1.21 7.50
CA MET A 46 5.34 1.24 8.14
C MET A 46 4.40 2.21 7.45
N ILE A 47 3.14 1.81 7.31
CA ILE A 47 2.02 2.69 6.97
C ILE A 47 1.02 2.66 8.13
N VAL A 48 0.67 3.83 8.66
CA VAL A 48 -0.31 3.96 9.75
C VAL A 48 -1.64 4.43 9.18
N LEU A 49 -2.67 3.62 9.41
CA LEU A 49 -4.03 3.87 8.97
C LEU A 49 -5.02 3.94 10.13
N ALA A 50 -6.12 4.65 9.91
CA ALA A 50 -7.27 4.63 10.81
C ALA A 50 -8.60 4.73 10.03
N PRO A 51 -9.74 4.33 10.61
CA PRO A 51 -11.03 4.38 9.93
C PRO A 51 -11.60 5.80 9.80
N THR A 52 -11.25 6.73 10.70
CA THR A 52 -11.78 8.10 10.73
C THR A 52 -10.66 9.14 10.65
N GLY A 53 -10.98 10.35 10.18
CA GLY A 53 -10.00 11.44 10.03
C GLY A 53 -9.33 11.84 11.35
N ILE A 54 -10.11 11.97 12.43
CA ILE A 54 -9.58 12.32 13.76
C ILE A 54 -8.68 11.20 14.31
N ALA A 55 -9.07 9.94 14.15
CA ALA A 55 -8.22 8.81 14.55
C ALA A 55 -6.91 8.77 13.75
N ALA A 56 -6.97 9.05 12.44
CA ALA A 56 -5.79 9.11 11.59
C ALA A 56 -4.82 10.21 12.04
N ILE A 57 -5.32 11.42 12.29
CA ILE A 57 -4.50 12.53 12.81
C ILE A 57 -3.87 12.17 14.16
N ASN A 58 -4.64 11.57 15.08
CA ASN A 58 -4.15 11.20 16.41
C ASN A 58 -3.10 10.08 16.40
N ALA A 59 -3.27 9.10 15.50
CA ALA A 59 -2.31 8.04 15.25
C ALA A 59 -1.07 8.54 14.49
N GLY A 60 -1.15 9.74 13.90
CA GLY A 60 -0.14 10.27 13.00
C GLY A 60 -0.05 9.40 11.74
N GLY A 61 -1.18 9.26 11.06
CA GLY A 61 -1.31 8.50 9.82
C GLY A 61 -2.42 9.07 8.96
N VAL A 62 -2.92 8.27 8.03
CA VAL A 62 -3.99 8.67 7.10
C VAL A 62 -5.19 7.75 7.21
N THR A 63 -6.32 8.11 6.60
CA THR A 63 -7.47 7.20 6.62
C THR A 63 -7.28 6.03 5.66
N ILE A 64 -7.86 4.85 5.98
CA ILE A 64 -7.87 3.67 5.08
C ILE A 64 -8.39 4.06 3.69
N HIS A 65 -9.50 4.80 3.66
CA HIS A 65 -10.14 5.30 2.44
C HIS A 65 -9.21 6.20 1.61
N SER A 66 -8.50 7.13 2.25
CA SER A 66 -7.56 8.02 1.56
C SER A 66 -6.35 7.24 1.02
N PHE A 67 -5.75 6.36 1.83
CA PHE A 67 -4.55 5.63 1.42
C PHE A 67 -4.82 4.67 0.26
N PHE A 68 -5.82 3.82 0.39
CA PHE A 68 -6.16 2.83 -0.63
C PHE A 68 -7.08 3.39 -1.72
N GLN A 69 -7.49 4.65 -1.65
CA GLN A 69 -8.42 5.27 -2.59
C GLN A 69 -9.73 4.47 -2.71
N VAL A 70 -10.17 3.82 -1.64
CA VAL A 70 -11.40 3.01 -1.62
C VAL A 70 -12.61 3.91 -1.31
N PRO A 71 -13.76 3.71 -1.99
CA PRO A 71 -14.95 4.50 -1.77
C PRO A 71 -15.61 4.09 -0.44
N PHE A 72 -16.47 4.94 0.11
CA PHE A 72 -17.22 4.63 1.34
C PHE A 72 -18.31 3.57 1.14
N ALA A 73 -18.69 3.29 -0.11
CA ALA A 73 -19.69 2.29 -0.46
C ALA A 73 -19.23 0.87 -0.08
N PRO A 74 -20.16 -0.05 0.27
CA PRO A 74 -19.82 -1.42 0.61
C PRO A 74 -19.01 -2.13 -0.47
N TYR A 75 -17.97 -2.85 -0.05
CA TYR A 75 -17.17 -3.69 -0.94
C TYR A 75 -17.79 -5.09 -1.04
N VAL A 76 -18.15 -5.50 -2.25
CA VAL A 76 -18.72 -6.83 -2.51
C VAL A 76 -17.74 -7.65 -3.34
N PRO A 77 -17.28 -8.82 -2.86
CA PRO A 77 -16.30 -9.63 -3.58
C PRO A 77 -16.71 -9.98 -5.01
N GLU A 78 -17.96 -10.39 -5.25
CA GLU A 78 -18.38 -10.91 -6.57
C GLU A 78 -18.66 -9.82 -7.63
N SER A 79 -19.22 -8.67 -7.25
CA SER A 79 -19.53 -7.59 -8.20
C SER A 79 -18.31 -6.70 -8.50
N SER A 80 -17.28 -6.78 -7.68
CA SER A 80 -16.01 -6.05 -7.88
C SER A 80 -15.04 -6.77 -8.82
N PHE A 81 -15.26 -8.07 -9.09
CA PHE A 81 -14.47 -8.91 -9.99
C PHE A 81 -15.33 -9.51 -11.11
N SER A 82 -15.75 -8.71 -12.10
CA SER A 82 -16.41 -9.28 -13.29
C SER A 82 -15.45 -10.17 -14.09
N ALA A 83 -15.97 -11.34 -14.49
CA ALA A 83 -15.31 -12.41 -15.25
C ALA A 83 -14.70 -11.99 -16.62
N ASP A 84 -14.99 -10.79 -17.12
CA ASP A 84 -14.42 -10.23 -18.36
C ASP A 84 -13.20 -9.31 -18.13
N GLY A 85 -12.65 -9.28 -16.92
CA GLY A 85 -11.42 -8.52 -16.67
C GLY A 85 -11.59 -7.02 -16.92
N LYS A 86 -12.78 -6.45 -16.68
CA LYS A 86 -13.04 -5.00 -16.56
C LYS A 86 -13.84 -4.71 -15.30
N ALA A 87 -13.17 -4.67 -14.15
CA ALA A 87 -13.77 -4.26 -12.88
C ALA A 87 -14.13 -2.76 -12.90
N THR A 88 -15.34 -2.44 -12.42
CA THR A 88 -15.96 -1.10 -12.41
C THR A 88 -15.28 -0.12 -11.43
N TYR A 89 -14.49 -0.64 -10.47
CA TYR A 89 -13.76 0.14 -9.46
C TYR A 89 -12.23 -0.05 -9.56
N ARG A 90 -11.67 -0.04 -10.77
CA ARG A 90 -10.20 -0.05 -10.94
C ARG A 90 -9.63 1.32 -10.65
N PHE A 91 -9.35 1.61 -9.38
CA PHE A 91 -8.49 2.73 -9.02
C PHE A 91 -7.15 2.57 -9.76
N ARG A 92 -6.81 3.61 -10.52
CA ARG A 92 -5.59 3.67 -11.31
C ARG A 92 -4.54 4.34 -10.42
N TYR A 93 -3.85 3.54 -9.62
CA TYR A 93 -2.78 4.04 -8.78
C TYR A 93 -1.65 4.58 -9.66
N GLY A 94 -1.10 5.74 -9.28
CA GLY A 94 0.13 6.26 -9.87
C GLY A 94 1.32 5.35 -9.54
N LYS A 95 2.39 5.45 -10.33
CA LYS A 95 3.59 4.61 -10.16
C LYS A 95 4.17 4.70 -8.75
N GLU A 96 4.33 5.92 -8.24
CA GLU A 96 4.84 6.17 -6.88
C GLU A 96 4.02 5.44 -5.82
N LYS A 97 2.68 5.54 -5.89
CA LYS A 97 1.78 4.87 -4.95
C LYS A 97 1.88 3.35 -5.03
N ILE A 98 2.07 2.80 -6.23
CA ILE A 98 2.31 1.36 -6.42
C ILE A 98 3.63 0.96 -5.76
N ASN A 99 4.69 1.75 -5.91
CA ASN A 99 5.98 1.49 -5.28
C ASN A 99 5.88 1.54 -3.75
N ILE A 100 5.16 2.52 -3.20
CA ILE A 100 4.86 2.58 -1.76
C ILE A 100 4.20 1.28 -1.32
N ILE A 101 3.09 0.88 -1.98
CA ILE A 101 2.34 -0.35 -1.66
C ILE A 101 3.23 -1.60 -1.75
N ARG A 102 4.11 -1.68 -2.75
CA ARG A 102 5.06 -2.80 -2.91
C ARG A 102 6.03 -2.90 -1.75
N SER A 103 6.52 -1.76 -1.28
CA SER A 103 7.54 -1.64 -0.24
C SER A 103 7.02 -1.74 1.21
N ILE A 104 5.73 -1.92 1.44
CA ILE A 104 5.17 -1.97 2.81
C ILE A 104 5.60 -3.27 3.50
N ASP A 105 6.22 -3.16 4.67
CA ASP A 105 6.49 -4.30 5.55
C ASP A 105 5.38 -4.49 6.59
N LEU A 106 4.91 -3.38 7.15
CA LEU A 106 3.96 -3.33 8.26
C LEU A 106 2.82 -2.34 7.97
N LEU A 107 1.59 -2.83 8.03
CA LEU A 107 0.40 -2.01 7.96
C LEU A 107 -0.25 -1.93 9.35
N VAL A 108 -0.22 -0.75 9.95
CA VAL A 108 -0.89 -0.49 11.22
C VAL A 108 -2.29 0.03 10.95
N ILE A 109 -3.29 -0.54 11.64
CA ILE A 109 -4.66 -0.04 11.62
C ILE A 109 -5.06 0.27 13.06
N ASP A 110 -5.06 1.55 13.42
CA ASP A 110 -5.57 2.03 14.71
C ASP A 110 -7.12 2.12 14.69
N GLU A 111 -7.73 1.94 15.84
CA GLU A 111 -9.19 1.82 16.01
C GLU A 111 -9.84 0.75 15.10
N ILE A 112 -9.19 -0.43 14.98
CA ILE A 112 -9.67 -1.56 14.17
C ILE A 112 -11.12 -1.99 14.50
N SER A 113 -11.62 -1.71 15.71
CA SER A 113 -12.99 -2.04 16.12
C SER A 113 -14.06 -1.37 15.27
N MET A 114 -13.75 -0.21 14.65
CA MET A 114 -14.67 0.48 13.73
C MET A 114 -14.53 0.04 12.27
N VAL A 115 -13.58 -0.85 11.96
CA VAL A 115 -13.32 -1.31 10.59
C VAL A 115 -14.28 -2.44 10.24
N ARG A 116 -14.94 -2.30 9.10
CA ARG A 116 -15.84 -3.34 8.57
C ARG A 116 -15.06 -4.48 7.92
N ALA A 117 -15.64 -5.68 7.91
CA ALA A 117 -15.08 -6.86 7.24
C ALA A 117 -14.80 -6.62 5.75
N ASP A 118 -15.74 -6.00 5.04
CA ASP A 118 -15.65 -5.71 3.61
C ASP A 118 -14.52 -4.72 3.29
N LEU A 119 -14.34 -3.72 4.15
CA LEU A 119 -13.25 -2.75 4.02
C LEU A 119 -11.89 -3.44 4.19
N LEU A 120 -11.75 -4.36 5.15
CA LEU A 120 -10.51 -5.11 5.33
C LEU A 120 -10.21 -6.05 4.16
N ASP A 121 -11.22 -6.70 3.58
CA ASP A 121 -11.05 -7.52 2.37
C ASP A 121 -10.74 -6.66 1.12
N SER A 122 -11.22 -5.42 1.06
CA SER A 122 -10.83 -4.48 0.00
C SER A 122 -9.34 -4.13 0.09
N VAL A 123 -8.81 -3.99 1.31
CA VAL A 123 -7.37 -3.79 1.56
C VAL A 123 -6.58 -5.01 1.10
N ASP A 124 -7.01 -6.22 1.47
CA ASP A 124 -6.40 -7.47 0.99
C ASP A 124 -6.34 -7.53 -0.54
N ALA A 125 -7.46 -7.23 -1.22
CA ALA A 125 -7.53 -7.26 -2.67
C ALA A 125 -6.53 -6.30 -3.35
N VAL A 126 -6.34 -5.09 -2.79
CA VAL A 126 -5.37 -4.13 -3.30
C VAL A 126 -3.94 -4.63 -3.05
N LEU A 127 -3.64 -5.11 -1.86
CA LEU A 127 -2.30 -5.61 -1.51
C LEU A 127 -1.91 -6.83 -2.35
N ARG A 128 -2.82 -7.81 -2.51
CA ARG A 128 -2.62 -8.96 -3.41
C ARG A 128 -2.38 -8.55 -4.85
N ARG A 129 -3.07 -7.49 -5.32
CA ARG A 129 -2.94 -7.02 -6.70
C ARG A 129 -1.55 -6.46 -7.02
N PHE A 130 -0.94 -5.73 -6.09
CA PHE A 130 0.31 -4.99 -6.32
C PHE A 130 1.55 -5.63 -5.69
N ARG A 131 1.36 -6.55 -4.73
CA ARG A 131 2.42 -7.35 -4.10
C ARG A 131 2.32 -8.82 -4.54
N ASP A 132 2.04 -9.74 -3.61
CA ASP A 132 1.90 -11.17 -3.85
C ASP A 132 0.42 -11.58 -3.95
N ARG A 133 -0.02 -12.06 -5.12
CA ARG A 133 -1.41 -12.47 -5.35
C ARG A 133 -1.84 -13.71 -4.55
N ASN A 134 -0.90 -14.52 -4.12
CA ASN A 134 -1.15 -15.81 -3.49
C ASN A 134 -1.14 -15.74 -1.96
N LYS A 135 -0.63 -14.64 -1.38
CA LYS A 135 -0.58 -14.44 0.07
C LYS A 135 -1.68 -13.48 0.54
N PRO A 136 -2.38 -13.79 1.64
CA PRO A 136 -3.24 -12.82 2.31
C PRO A 136 -2.50 -11.50 2.57
N PHE A 137 -3.21 -10.39 2.38
CA PHE A 137 -2.70 -9.02 2.46
C PHE A 137 -1.42 -8.79 1.64
N GLY A 138 -1.24 -9.53 0.55
CA GLY A 138 -0.02 -9.45 -0.26
C GLY A 138 1.26 -9.72 0.53
N GLY A 139 1.18 -10.51 1.60
CA GLY A 139 2.30 -10.79 2.51
C GLY A 139 2.73 -9.61 3.40
N VAL A 140 1.89 -8.58 3.56
CA VAL A 140 2.14 -7.49 4.52
C VAL A 140 1.77 -7.95 5.93
N GLN A 141 2.60 -7.64 6.93
CA GLN A 141 2.23 -7.88 8.32
C GLN A 141 1.21 -6.83 8.79
N LEU A 142 0.13 -7.27 9.43
CA LEU A 142 -0.86 -6.37 10.02
C LEU A 142 -0.63 -6.18 11.52
N LEU A 143 -0.65 -4.93 11.97
CA LEU A 143 -0.82 -4.57 13.37
C LEU A 143 -2.19 -3.90 13.55
N MET A 144 -3.13 -4.64 14.12
CA MET A 144 -4.49 -4.21 14.38
C MET A 144 -4.59 -3.73 15.83
N ILE A 145 -4.84 -2.43 16.03
CA ILE A 145 -4.92 -1.82 17.37
C ILE A 145 -6.36 -1.38 17.61
N GLY A 146 -6.94 -1.75 18.75
CA GLY A 146 -8.28 -1.27 19.12
C GLY A 146 -8.85 -1.92 20.37
N ASP A 147 -10.08 -1.58 20.69
CA ASP A 147 -10.83 -2.17 21.81
C ASP A 147 -12.23 -2.53 21.30
N LEU A 148 -12.50 -3.81 21.13
CA LEU A 148 -13.77 -4.32 20.57
C LEU A 148 -15.00 -4.00 21.44
N GLN A 149 -14.77 -3.66 22.70
CA GLN A 149 -15.83 -3.27 23.62
C GLN A 149 -16.14 -1.76 23.55
N GLN A 150 -15.42 -1.01 22.72
CA GLN A 150 -15.77 0.37 22.35
C GLN A 150 -16.71 0.36 21.14
N LEU A 151 -16.60 1.36 20.27
CA LEU A 151 -17.53 1.55 19.16
C LEU A 151 -17.31 0.49 18.07
N SER A 152 -18.41 -0.17 17.73
CA SER A 152 -18.58 -1.07 16.59
C SER A 152 -18.57 -0.32 15.25
N PRO A 153 -18.35 -1.00 14.12
CA PRO A 153 -18.50 -0.36 12.82
C PRO A 153 -19.93 0.14 12.62
N VAL A 154 -20.08 1.32 12.01
CA VAL A 154 -21.38 1.86 11.62
C VAL A 154 -21.76 1.26 10.27
N VAL A 155 -22.82 0.45 10.24
CA VAL A 155 -23.35 -0.18 9.02
C VAL A 155 -24.83 0.13 8.93
N LYS A 156 -25.28 0.64 7.78
CA LYS A 156 -26.71 0.87 7.56
C LYS A 156 -27.43 -0.45 7.23
N ASP A 157 -28.72 -0.52 7.50
CA ASP A 157 -29.50 -1.75 7.30
C ASP A 157 -29.50 -2.24 5.85
N ASP A 158 -29.56 -1.31 4.88
CA ASP A 158 -29.48 -1.61 3.45
C ASP A 158 -28.10 -2.14 3.03
N GLU A 159 -27.03 -1.54 3.56
CA GLU A 159 -25.65 -2.01 3.37
C GLU A 159 -25.47 -3.42 3.97
N TRP A 160 -25.98 -3.65 5.17
CA TRP A 160 -25.87 -4.95 5.84
C TRP A 160 -26.65 -6.05 5.13
N GLN A 161 -27.83 -5.76 4.58
CA GLN A 161 -28.59 -6.73 3.78
C GLN A 161 -27.82 -7.25 2.56
N MET A 162 -26.94 -6.42 2.00
CA MET A 162 -26.04 -6.79 0.92
C MET A 162 -24.84 -7.61 1.44
N LEU A 163 -24.20 -7.14 2.50
CA LEU A 163 -22.95 -7.73 3.04
C LEU A 163 -23.15 -9.07 3.76
N ARG A 164 -24.29 -9.29 4.42
CA ARG A 164 -24.58 -10.52 5.18
C ARG A 164 -24.55 -11.81 4.36
N LYS A 165 -24.55 -11.70 3.03
CA LYS A 165 -24.39 -12.85 2.12
C LYS A 165 -22.96 -13.38 2.08
N TYR A 166 -21.98 -12.54 2.43
CA TYR A 166 -20.55 -12.83 2.34
C TYR A 166 -19.86 -12.84 3.72
N TYR A 167 -20.47 -12.18 4.70
CA TYR A 167 -19.90 -11.97 6.04
C TYR A 167 -20.89 -12.36 7.11
N ASP A 168 -20.43 -13.11 8.12
CA ASP A 168 -21.26 -13.52 9.26
C ASP A 168 -21.64 -12.31 10.12
N THR A 169 -20.72 -11.36 10.25
CA THR A 169 -20.88 -10.14 11.05
C THR A 169 -20.20 -8.95 10.35
N PRO A 170 -20.54 -7.69 10.69
CA PRO A 170 -19.91 -6.53 10.08
C PRO A 170 -18.46 -6.29 10.56
N TYR A 171 -18.02 -6.93 11.63
CA TYR A 171 -16.73 -6.67 12.27
C TYR A 171 -15.54 -7.15 11.44
N PHE A 172 -14.39 -6.49 11.58
CA PHE A 172 -13.15 -6.82 10.86
C PHE A 172 -12.78 -8.32 10.94
N PHE A 173 -13.06 -9.00 12.06
CA PHE A 173 -12.76 -10.41 12.25
C PHE A 173 -13.61 -11.37 11.39
N SER A 174 -14.66 -10.86 10.72
CA SER A 174 -15.39 -11.61 9.70
C SER A 174 -14.77 -11.53 8.31
N SER A 175 -13.70 -10.75 8.12
CA SER A 175 -12.93 -10.69 6.86
C SER A 175 -12.52 -12.09 6.40
N GLN A 176 -12.74 -12.37 5.11
CA GLN A 176 -12.38 -13.65 4.51
C GLN A 176 -10.86 -13.78 4.41
N ALA A 177 -10.16 -12.68 4.12
CA ALA A 177 -8.71 -12.66 4.09
C ALA A 177 -8.13 -12.95 5.48
N LEU A 178 -8.62 -12.28 6.53
CA LEU A 178 -8.11 -12.47 7.89
C LEU A 178 -8.37 -13.91 8.41
N LYS A 179 -9.52 -14.50 8.10
CA LYS A 179 -9.83 -15.90 8.44
C LYS A 179 -8.87 -16.92 7.79
N GLN A 180 -8.21 -16.56 6.70
CA GLN A 180 -7.17 -17.38 6.05
C GLN A 180 -5.78 -17.22 6.69
N THR A 181 -5.64 -16.36 7.69
CA THR A 181 -4.36 -16.07 8.35
C THR A 181 -4.32 -16.56 9.79
N GLU A 182 -3.12 -16.92 10.25
CA GLU A 182 -2.84 -17.00 11.67
C GLU A 182 -2.44 -15.61 12.20
N TYR A 183 -3.08 -15.17 13.28
CA TYR A 183 -2.71 -13.95 13.98
C TYR A 183 -2.73 -14.19 15.49
N CYS A 184 -1.91 -13.43 16.22
CA CYS A 184 -1.84 -13.48 17.67
C CYS A 184 -2.61 -12.32 18.30
N THR A 185 -3.07 -12.49 19.54
CA THR A 185 -3.66 -11.41 20.32
C THR A 185 -2.81 -11.13 21.54
N ILE A 186 -2.62 -9.84 21.86
CA ILE A 186 -2.03 -9.40 23.12
C ILE A 186 -2.98 -8.38 23.77
N GLU A 187 -3.48 -8.68 24.97
CA GLU A 187 -4.30 -7.74 25.77
C GLU A 187 -3.42 -6.94 26.74
N LEU A 188 -3.35 -5.62 26.58
CA LEU A 188 -2.71 -4.73 27.54
C LEU A 188 -3.58 -4.62 28.81
N LYS A 189 -3.06 -5.08 29.94
CA LYS A 189 -3.82 -5.22 31.20
C LYS A 189 -3.76 -3.99 32.10
N LYS A 190 -2.63 -3.26 32.11
CA LYS A 190 -2.41 -2.10 33.00
C LYS A 190 -3.12 -0.85 32.50
N VAL A 191 -4.14 -0.39 33.24
CA VAL A 191 -4.86 0.87 32.96
C VAL A 191 -4.17 2.03 33.68
N TYR A 192 -3.82 3.09 32.94
CA TYR A 192 -3.16 4.28 33.49
C TYR A 192 -4.12 5.46 33.70
N ARG A 193 -5.35 5.39 33.17
CA ARG A 193 -6.27 6.54 33.09
C ARG A 193 -7.17 6.71 34.31
N GLN A 194 -7.55 5.64 35.00
CA GLN A 194 -8.54 5.65 36.08
C GLN A 194 -7.89 5.29 37.42
N ASN A 195 -8.16 6.09 38.45
CA ASN A 195 -7.60 5.92 39.80
C ASN A 195 -8.60 5.32 40.81
N ASP A 196 -9.89 5.25 40.47
CA ASP A 196 -10.96 4.70 41.32
C ASP A 196 -11.22 3.21 40.99
N GLY A 197 -10.91 2.33 41.94
CA GLY A 197 -11.10 0.88 41.79
C GLY A 197 -12.56 0.45 41.67
N THR A 198 -13.49 1.12 42.37
CA THR A 198 -14.91 0.75 42.39
C THR A 198 -15.59 1.13 41.08
N PHE A 199 -15.34 2.33 40.57
CA PHE A 199 -15.87 2.73 39.27
C PHE A 199 -15.29 1.91 38.12
N LEU A 200 -13.99 1.60 38.16
CA LEU A 200 -13.33 0.73 37.19
C LEU A 200 -13.93 -0.70 37.21
N GLU A 201 -14.30 -1.22 38.37
CA GLU A 201 -15.00 -2.50 38.48
C GLU A 201 -16.37 -2.46 37.80
N LEU A 202 -17.19 -1.43 38.07
CA LEU A 202 -18.50 -1.25 37.40
C LEU A 202 -18.34 -1.19 35.87
N LEU A 203 -17.39 -0.38 35.38
CA LEU A 203 -17.11 -0.27 33.94
C LEU A 203 -16.65 -1.59 33.33
N ASN A 204 -15.82 -2.37 34.04
CA ASN A 204 -15.40 -3.70 33.58
C ASN A 204 -16.58 -4.66 33.52
N ARG A 205 -17.51 -4.61 34.48
CA ARG A 205 -18.71 -5.47 34.45
C ARG A 205 -19.62 -5.14 33.28
N ILE A 206 -19.73 -3.86 32.89
CA ILE A 206 -20.43 -3.47 31.65
C ILE A 206 -19.66 -3.98 30.43
N ARG A 207 -18.35 -3.76 30.38
CA ARG A 207 -17.46 -4.19 29.29
C ARG A 207 -17.48 -5.71 29.07
N GLU A 208 -17.66 -6.50 30.11
CA GLU A 208 -17.64 -7.97 30.07
C GLU A 208 -19.04 -8.58 29.95
N ASN A 209 -20.06 -7.77 29.67
CA ASN A 209 -21.47 -8.19 29.59
C ASN A 209 -21.96 -8.91 30.87
N ARG A 210 -21.43 -8.48 32.02
CA ARG A 210 -21.81 -8.92 33.38
C ARG A 210 -22.56 -7.84 34.14
N CYS A 211 -23.32 -7.02 33.42
CA CYS A 211 -24.16 -5.97 34.00
C CYS A 211 -25.39 -6.62 34.66
N ASP A 212 -25.38 -6.70 35.98
CA ASP A 212 -26.49 -7.21 36.78
C ASP A 212 -27.33 -6.07 37.37
N GLY A 213 -28.40 -6.45 38.09
CA GLY A 213 -29.27 -5.47 38.76
C GLY A 213 -28.51 -4.55 39.73
N GLN A 214 -27.47 -5.06 40.40
CA GLN A 214 -26.66 -4.27 41.34
C GLN A 214 -25.83 -3.20 40.62
N VAL A 215 -25.20 -3.55 39.49
CA VAL A 215 -24.48 -2.59 38.64
C VAL A 215 -25.43 -1.51 38.12
N LEU A 216 -26.60 -1.91 37.61
CA LEU A 216 -27.60 -0.95 37.13
C LEU A 216 -28.11 -0.05 38.25
N GLU A 217 -28.39 -0.59 39.44
CA GLU A 217 -28.77 0.22 40.61
C GLU A 217 -27.68 1.20 41.01
N ALA A 218 -26.41 0.77 41.05
CA ALA A 218 -25.29 1.63 41.37
C ALA A 218 -25.13 2.79 40.37
N LEU A 219 -25.28 2.52 39.07
CA LEU A 219 -25.25 3.55 38.02
C LEU A 219 -26.48 4.46 38.10
N ASN A 220 -27.67 3.89 38.31
CA ASN A 220 -28.92 4.63 38.38
C ASN A 220 -29.04 5.51 39.63
N ARG A 221 -28.21 5.33 40.66
CA ARG A 221 -28.04 6.35 41.73
C ARG A 221 -27.51 7.68 41.21
N ARG A 222 -26.91 7.70 40.02
CA ARG A 222 -26.45 8.92 39.33
C ARG A 222 -27.52 9.51 38.40
N TYR A 223 -28.70 8.91 38.30
CA TYR A 223 -29.84 9.51 37.61
C TYR A 223 -30.41 10.64 38.46
N ILE A 224 -30.31 11.87 37.93
CA ILE A 224 -30.84 13.06 38.58
C ILE A 224 -31.86 13.68 37.61
N PRO A 225 -33.17 13.57 37.88
CA PRO A 225 -34.20 14.07 36.98
C PRO A 225 -34.11 15.59 36.86
N ASN A 226 -34.24 16.10 35.62
CA ASN A 226 -34.15 17.53 35.31
C ASN A 226 -32.88 18.21 35.83
N PHE A 227 -31.75 17.48 35.87
CA PHE A 227 -30.48 18.05 36.28
C PHE A 227 -30.07 19.20 35.35
N VAL A 228 -30.03 20.40 35.90
CA VAL A 228 -29.44 21.56 35.25
C VAL A 228 -28.08 21.76 35.89
N PRO A 229 -26.97 21.51 35.17
CA PRO A 229 -25.65 21.70 35.72
C PRO A 229 -25.40 23.18 36.00
N ASP A 230 -24.75 23.47 37.12
CA ASP A 230 -24.24 24.81 37.38
C ASP A 230 -23.20 25.19 36.32
N LYS A 231 -23.28 26.43 35.83
CA LYS A 231 -22.40 26.92 34.75
C LYS A 231 -20.92 26.80 35.11
N GLU A 232 -20.58 26.89 36.40
CA GLU A 232 -19.20 26.81 36.88
C GLU A 232 -18.67 25.36 36.99
N GLU A 233 -19.54 24.35 36.97
CA GLU A 233 -19.16 22.96 37.28
C GLU A 233 -18.65 22.13 36.09
N GLY A 234 -18.86 22.58 34.84
CA GLY A 234 -18.10 22.03 33.70
C GLY A 234 -18.66 20.77 33.09
N TYR A 235 -19.94 20.53 33.30
CA TYR A 235 -20.62 19.43 32.66
C TYR A 235 -20.64 19.59 31.14
N ILE A 236 -20.24 18.52 30.47
CA ILE A 236 -20.49 18.30 29.05
C ILE A 236 -21.61 17.28 28.88
N ARG A 237 -22.53 17.51 27.95
CA ARG A 237 -23.60 16.57 27.63
C ARG A 237 -23.11 15.58 26.56
N LEU A 238 -23.14 14.28 26.85
CA LEU A 238 -22.87 13.22 25.89
C LEU A 238 -24.20 12.67 25.35
N VAL A 239 -24.42 12.87 24.06
CA VAL A 239 -25.66 12.48 23.37
C VAL A 239 -25.41 11.46 22.27
N THR A 240 -26.45 10.77 21.82
CA THR A 240 -26.29 9.66 20.86
C THR A 240 -26.14 10.13 19.41
N HIS A 241 -26.79 11.24 19.03
CA HIS A 241 -26.85 11.71 17.64
C HIS A 241 -26.29 13.12 17.43
N ASN A 242 -25.70 13.37 16.25
CA ASN A 242 -25.10 14.68 15.91
C ASN A 242 -26.13 15.82 15.96
N TYR A 243 -27.36 15.59 15.47
CA TYR A 243 -28.40 16.63 15.46
C TYR A 243 -28.78 17.10 16.89
N GLN A 244 -28.70 16.20 17.89
CA GLN A 244 -28.99 16.54 19.28
C GLN A 244 -27.90 17.45 19.84
N ALA A 245 -26.63 17.11 19.58
CA ALA A 245 -25.48 17.88 20.05
C ALA A 245 -25.51 19.30 19.43
N GLN A 246 -25.75 19.37 18.13
CA GLN A 246 -25.84 20.64 17.41
C GLN A 246 -26.98 21.50 17.95
N ARG A 247 -28.19 20.96 18.07
CA ARG A 247 -29.34 21.70 18.63
C ARG A 247 -29.06 22.25 20.03
N ILE A 248 -28.40 21.49 20.90
CA ILE A 248 -28.03 21.97 22.25
C ILE A 248 -27.01 23.09 22.16
N ASN A 249 -25.95 22.91 21.37
CA ASN A 249 -24.89 23.91 21.24
C ASN A 249 -25.42 25.22 20.64
N ASP A 250 -26.24 25.14 19.60
CA ASP A 250 -26.84 26.31 18.95
C ASP A 250 -27.75 27.05 19.93
N HIS A 251 -28.60 26.32 20.65
CA HIS A 251 -29.50 26.90 21.65
C HIS A 251 -28.76 27.62 22.79
N GLU A 252 -27.74 26.98 23.36
CA GLU A 252 -26.94 27.57 24.45
C GLU A 252 -26.14 28.78 23.96
N LEU A 253 -25.62 28.75 22.74
CA LEU A 253 -24.94 29.89 22.11
C LEU A 253 -25.92 31.05 21.85
N GLU A 254 -27.12 30.77 21.35
CA GLU A 254 -28.16 31.79 21.11
C GLU A 254 -28.54 32.52 22.40
N GLN A 255 -28.66 31.81 23.51
CA GLN A 255 -29.00 32.38 24.83
C GLN A 255 -27.93 33.31 25.41
N LEU A 256 -26.66 33.19 24.98
CA LEU A 256 -25.60 34.05 25.49
C LEU A 256 -25.81 35.51 25.03
N PRO A 257 -25.73 36.47 25.97
CA PRO A 257 -25.84 37.88 25.63
C PRO A 257 -24.60 38.35 24.85
N GLY A 258 -24.78 39.42 24.09
CA GLY A 258 -23.69 40.05 23.35
C GLY A 258 -23.57 39.60 21.91
N ARG A 259 -22.58 40.20 21.23
CA ARG A 259 -22.35 40.01 19.79
C ARG A 259 -21.68 38.66 19.52
N SER A 260 -22.16 37.97 18.49
CA SER A 260 -21.52 36.77 17.95
C SER A 260 -20.36 37.14 17.01
N TYR A 261 -19.28 36.37 17.09
CA TYR A 261 -18.11 36.48 16.22
C TYR A 261 -17.88 35.14 15.52
N ALA A 262 -17.68 35.19 14.21
CA ALA A 262 -17.43 34.02 13.39
C ALA A 262 -16.01 34.06 12.81
N PHE A 263 -15.24 33.01 13.07
CA PHE A 263 -13.87 32.84 12.59
C PHE A 263 -13.85 31.77 11.51
N ARG A 264 -13.46 32.14 10.28
CA ARG A 264 -13.35 31.19 9.18
C ARG A 264 -11.95 30.58 9.12
N ALA A 265 -11.88 29.27 9.00
CA ALA A 265 -10.64 28.53 8.86
C ALA A 265 -9.91 28.92 7.57
N LYS A 266 -8.58 28.94 7.63
CA LYS A 266 -7.72 29.10 6.46
C LYS A 266 -7.32 27.70 6.00
N ILE A 267 -7.72 27.34 4.79
CA ILE A 267 -7.45 26.02 4.22
C ILE A 267 -6.57 26.22 3.00
N ASP A 268 -5.40 25.59 3.01
CA ASP A 268 -4.47 25.60 1.88
C ASP A 268 -4.25 24.17 1.37
N GLY A 269 -4.05 24.03 0.06
CA GLY A 269 -3.93 22.72 -0.59
C GLY A 269 -5.19 21.84 -0.47
N LYS A 270 -4.99 20.53 -0.34
CA LYS A 270 -6.05 19.52 -0.36
C LYS A 270 -6.37 19.00 1.04
N PHE A 271 -7.46 19.50 1.60
CA PHE A 271 -8.00 19.07 2.90
C PHE A 271 -9.51 18.78 2.79
N PRO A 272 -9.95 17.50 2.83
CA PRO A 272 -11.36 17.15 2.66
C PRO A 272 -12.27 17.62 3.80
N GLU A 273 -13.45 18.16 3.49
CA GLU A 273 -14.42 18.70 4.48
C GLU A 273 -14.81 17.71 5.58
N TYR A 274 -15.05 16.44 5.22
CA TYR A 274 -15.40 15.39 6.18
C TYR A 274 -14.29 15.07 7.19
N SER A 275 -13.06 15.55 6.94
CA SER A 275 -11.89 15.34 7.79
C SER A 275 -11.52 16.57 8.61
N TYR A 276 -12.27 17.66 8.51
CA TYR A 276 -11.98 18.87 9.28
C TYR A 276 -11.92 18.58 10.78
N PRO A 277 -10.85 18.99 11.46
CA PRO A 277 -10.64 18.71 12.89
C PRO A 277 -11.59 19.52 13.77
N THR A 278 -12.01 20.70 13.29
CA THR A 278 -13.04 21.54 13.91
C THR A 278 -13.89 22.22 12.85
N ASP A 279 -14.85 23.04 13.26
CA ASP A 279 -15.77 23.73 12.36
C ASP A 279 -15.02 24.71 11.45
N GLU A 280 -15.33 24.68 10.15
CA GLU A 280 -14.78 25.62 9.16
C GLU A 280 -15.11 27.06 9.54
N VAL A 281 -16.35 27.29 9.98
CA VAL A 281 -16.79 28.56 10.54
C VAL A 281 -17.06 28.35 12.02
N LEU A 282 -16.14 28.83 12.86
CA LEU A 282 -16.23 28.75 14.31
C LEU A 282 -16.98 29.98 14.83
N GLU A 283 -18.22 29.79 15.26
CA GLU A 283 -19.04 30.85 15.84
C GLU A 283 -18.97 30.84 17.38
N LEU A 284 -18.64 32.00 17.98
CA LEU A 284 -18.43 32.15 19.41
C LEU A 284 -19.00 33.46 19.97
N LYS A 285 -19.37 33.40 21.25
CA LYS A 285 -19.74 34.55 22.08
C LYS A 285 -18.97 34.50 23.40
N ARG A 286 -18.88 35.66 24.07
CA ARG A 286 -18.38 35.71 25.45
C ARG A 286 -19.24 34.81 26.35
N GLY A 287 -18.61 33.98 27.16
CA GLY A 287 -19.25 32.97 28.01
C GLY A 287 -19.55 31.64 27.31
N ALA A 288 -19.12 31.45 26.06
CA ALA A 288 -19.30 30.19 25.36
C ALA A 288 -18.48 29.07 26.01
N GLN A 289 -19.11 27.91 26.26
CA GLN A 289 -18.42 26.70 26.69
C GLN A 289 -17.82 26.01 25.46
N VAL A 290 -16.49 25.85 25.49
CA VAL A 290 -15.71 25.30 24.38
C VAL A 290 -14.89 24.12 24.84
N MET A 291 -14.47 23.28 23.90
CA MET A 291 -13.55 22.18 24.10
C MET A 291 -12.35 22.36 23.19
N PHE A 292 -11.16 22.17 23.76
CA PHE A 292 -9.92 22.17 23.00
C PHE A 292 -9.82 20.88 22.17
N VAL A 293 -9.53 21.00 20.87
CA VAL A 293 -9.43 19.85 19.94
C VAL A 293 -8.00 19.47 19.57
N LYS A 294 -7.01 20.16 20.16
CA LYS A 294 -5.58 19.93 19.96
C LYS A 294 -4.83 20.17 21.27
N ASN A 295 -3.66 19.56 21.43
CA ASN A 295 -2.77 19.86 22.54
C ASN A 295 -2.02 21.17 22.28
N ASP A 296 -1.73 21.93 23.33
CA ASP A 296 -0.98 23.19 23.25
C ASP A 296 0.44 22.94 22.71
N THR A 297 0.72 23.54 21.55
CA THR A 297 2.00 23.39 20.85
C THR A 297 3.05 24.43 21.29
N SER A 298 2.69 25.42 22.10
CA SER A 298 3.62 26.48 22.53
C SER A 298 4.67 26.01 23.55
N GLY A 299 4.56 24.79 24.06
CA GLY A 299 5.40 24.25 25.13
C GLY A 299 5.00 24.70 26.54
N GLU A 300 4.01 25.58 26.68
CA GLU A 300 3.47 26.01 27.98
C GLU A 300 2.46 24.99 28.56
N HIS A 301 2.00 24.04 27.74
CA HIS A 301 1.06 22.98 28.13
C HIS A 301 -0.23 23.51 28.80
N ARG A 302 -0.76 24.65 28.34
CA ARG A 302 -1.91 25.34 28.94
C ARG A 302 -3.24 24.59 28.74
N TYR A 303 -3.34 23.83 27.67
CA TYR A 303 -4.52 23.02 27.33
C TYR A 303 -4.13 21.71 26.63
N TYR A 304 -5.07 20.76 26.67
CA TYR A 304 -4.94 19.47 26.00
C TYR A 304 -6.24 19.11 25.26
N ASN A 305 -6.15 18.21 24.28
CA ASN A 305 -7.29 17.75 23.51
C ASN A 305 -8.36 17.09 24.41
N GLY A 306 -9.59 17.58 24.33
CA GLY A 306 -10.73 17.19 25.17
C GLY A 306 -10.95 18.05 26.41
N MET A 307 -10.02 18.97 26.73
CA MET A 307 -10.18 19.88 27.86
C MET A 307 -11.33 20.86 27.63
N ILE A 308 -12.16 21.09 28.65
CA ILE A 308 -13.25 22.06 28.61
C ILE A 308 -12.73 23.43 29.06
N GLY A 309 -13.14 24.48 28.36
CA GLY A 309 -12.84 25.87 28.67
C GLY A 309 -14.04 26.78 28.46
N GLU A 310 -13.84 28.05 28.78
CA GLU A 310 -14.83 29.12 28.60
C GLU A 310 -14.17 30.31 27.89
N VAL A 311 -14.90 30.90 26.94
CA VAL A 311 -14.47 32.13 26.26
C VAL A 311 -14.70 33.33 27.18
N THR A 312 -13.63 33.93 27.70
CA THR A 312 -13.72 35.09 28.60
C THR A 312 -13.86 36.41 27.86
N ALA A 313 -13.25 36.52 26.68
CA ALA A 313 -13.40 37.62 25.76
C ALA A 313 -13.27 37.13 24.31
N VAL A 314 -14.01 37.76 23.40
CA VAL A 314 -13.95 37.48 21.97
C VAL A 314 -14.16 38.78 21.19
N SER A 315 -13.31 39.00 20.20
CA SER A 315 -13.34 40.18 19.33
C SER A 315 -12.88 39.81 17.92
N ALA A 316 -12.82 40.78 17.01
CA ALA A 316 -12.22 40.57 15.69
C ALA A 316 -10.72 40.26 15.76
N ASP A 317 -10.05 40.70 16.84
CA ASP A 317 -8.59 40.62 16.99
C ASP A 317 -8.13 39.33 17.70
N GLY A 318 -9.05 38.54 18.26
CA GLY A 318 -8.72 37.26 18.89
C GLY A 318 -9.73 36.75 19.91
N ILE A 319 -9.38 35.62 20.52
CA ILE A 319 -10.19 34.89 21.50
C ILE A 319 -9.36 34.68 22.76
N GLU A 320 -9.86 35.16 23.90
CA GLU A 320 -9.32 34.81 25.20
C GLU A 320 -10.16 33.70 25.82
N VAL A 321 -9.47 32.70 26.34
CA VAL A 321 -10.08 31.54 26.97
C VAL A 321 -9.49 31.32 28.35
N ARG A 322 -10.29 30.74 29.23
CA ARG A 322 -9.80 30.11 30.46
C ARG A 322 -10.09 28.63 30.45
N SER A 323 -9.12 27.88 30.93
CA SER A 323 -9.28 26.47 31.25
C SER A 323 -10.15 26.31 32.48
N LYS A 324 -11.09 25.35 32.47
CA LYS A 324 -12.00 25.18 33.61
C LYS A 324 -11.25 24.66 34.84
N GLY A 325 -11.35 25.38 35.96
CA GLY A 325 -10.58 25.12 37.18
C GLY A 325 -9.29 25.95 37.32
N SER A 326 -9.00 26.84 36.36
CA SER A 326 -7.95 27.85 36.46
C SER A 326 -8.56 29.25 36.24
N ASP A 327 -8.17 30.21 37.08
CA ASP A 327 -8.52 31.63 36.88
C ASP A 327 -7.59 32.32 35.86
N ALA A 328 -6.53 31.63 35.42
CA ALA A 328 -5.63 32.16 34.40
C ALA A 328 -6.33 32.16 33.04
N THR A 329 -6.53 33.35 32.49
CA THR A 329 -6.92 33.56 31.10
C THR A 329 -5.68 33.65 30.23
N PHE A 330 -5.80 33.20 28.99
CA PHE A 330 -4.75 33.35 27.99
C PHE A 330 -5.37 33.63 26.61
N LEU A 331 -4.62 34.40 25.81
CA LEU A 331 -4.97 34.64 24.42
C LEU A 331 -4.70 33.37 23.62
N LEU A 332 -5.75 32.81 23.02
CA LEU A 332 -5.64 31.62 22.20
C LEU A 332 -5.03 31.97 20.84
N GLN A 333 -4.18 31.08 20.34
CA GLN A 333 -3.59 31.21 19.00
C GLN A 333 -4.27 30.23 18.03
N GLU A 334 -4.26 30.58 16.75
CA GLU A 334 -4.65 29.64 15.69
C GLU A 334 -3.64 28.49 15.65
N GLU A 335 -4.16 27.27 15.55
CA GLU A 335 -3.37 26.05 15.39
C GLU A 335 -3.50 25.54 13.95
N GLU A 336 -2.47 24.83 13.49
CA GLU A 336 -2.45 24.24 12.15
C GLU A 336 -2.53 22.70 12.23
N TRP A 337 -3.38 22.11 11.40
CA TRP A 337 -3.45 20.66 11.19
C TRP A 337 -3.05 20.37 9.75
N THR A 338 -2.29 19.29 9.58
CA THR A 338 -1.74 18.88 8.29
C THR A 338 -2.46 17.63 7.82
N ASN A 339 -2.97 17.65 6.59
CA ASN A 339 -3.41 16.44 5.89
C ASN A 339 -2.21 15.88 5.13
N ALA A 340 -1.60 14.84 5.67
CA ALA A 340 -0.43 14.20 5.08
C ALA A 340 -0.83 13.12 4.07
N LYS A 341 0.06 12.86 3.11
CA LYS A 341 0.11 11.65 2.30
C LYS A 341 1.45 10.97 2.52
N TYR A 342 1.49 9.67 2.29
CA TYR A 342 2.76 8.97 2.19
C TYR A 342 3.36 9.17 0.81
N VAL A 343 4.63 9.55 0.78
CA VAL A 343 5.49 9.68 -0.40
C VAL A 343 6.77 8.88 -0.20
N LEU A 344 7.54 8.69 -1.26
CA LEU A 344 8.89 8.13 -1.17
C LEU A 344 9.90 9.28 -1.19
N ASP A 345 10.80 9.29 -0.22
CA ASP A 345 11.94 10.20 -0.23
C ASP A 345 12.85 9.91 -1.45
N GLU A 346 13.30 10.95 -2.15
CA GLU A 346 14.00 10.77 -3.42
C GLU A 346 15.38 10.12 -3.25
N GLU A 347 16.08 10.40 -2.14
CA GLU A 347 17.45 9.95 -1.86
C GLU A 347 17.46 8.63 -1.10
N THR A 348 16.75 8.56 0.02
CA THR A 348 16.76 7.40 0.92
C THR A 348 15.80 6.31 0.49
N LYS A 349 14.85 6.63 -0.40
CA LYS A 349 13.70 5.80 -0.75
C LYS A 349 12.85 5.42 0.46
N GLU A 350 13.02 6.01 1.64
CA GLU A 350 12.19 5.70 2.81
C GLU A 350 10.78 6.30 2.65
N ILE A 351 9.79 5.71 3.34
CA ILE A 351 8.42 6.22 3.31
C ILE A 351 8.36 7.43 4.25
N THR A 352 8.06 8.59 3.70
CA THR A 352 7.92 9.84 4.45
C THR A 352 6.52 10.42 4.28
N GLU A 353 6.17 11.39 5.12
CA GLU A 353 4.89 12.09 5.09
C GLU A 353 5.08 13.45 4.40
N ASP A 354 4.35 13.69 3.31
CA ASP A 354 4.27 14.98 2.62
C ASP A 354 2.91 15.64 2.88
N ILE A 355 2.91 16.96 3.06
CA ILE A 355 1.71 17.70 3.43
C ILE A 355 0.94 18.06 2.15
N GLU A 356 -0.20 17.41 1.90
CA GLU A 356 -1.06 17.76 0.75
C GLU A 356 -1.87 19.03 0.99
N GLY A 357 -2.14 19.37 2.25
CA GLY A 357 -2.89 20.55 2.62
C GLY A 357 -2.86 20.82 4.11
N THR A 358 -3.16 22.07 4.47
CA THR A 358 -3.21 22.55 5.84
C THR A 358 -4.59 23.12 6.15
N PHE A 359 -5.03 22.92 7.37
CA PHE A 359 -6.22 23.54 7.95
C PHE A 359 -5.75 24.36 9.13
N ARG A 360 -5.99 25.66 9.14
CA ARG A 360 -5.60 26.56 10.23
C ARG A 360 -6.80 27.27 10.82
N GLN A 361 -6.98 27.11 12.13
CA GLN A 361 -8.13 27.61 12.88
C GLN A 361 -7.81 27.62 14.38
N TYR A 362 -8.58 28.37 15.17
CA TYR A 362 -8.53 28.22 16.62
C TYR A 362 -8.90 26.78 17.04
N PRO A 363 -8.14 26.13 17.95
CA PRO A 363 -8.34 24.75 18.34
C PRO A 363 -9.52 24.55 19.30
N LEU A 364 -10.68 25.13 18.96
CA LEU A 364 -11.90 25.09 19.76
C LEU A 364 -13.05 24.48 18.99
N LYS A 365 -13.98 23.89 19.75
CA LYS A 365 -15.33 23.54 19.30
C LYS A 365 -16.33 23.86 20.41
N LEU A 366 -17.57 24.23 20.05
CA LEU A 366 -18.65 24.34 21.05
C LEU A 366 -18.86 23.00 21.77
N ALA A 367 -19.02 23.06 23.08
CA ALA A 367 -18.91 21.88 23.94
C ALA A 367 -19.91 21.85 25.09
N TRP A 368 -21.11 22.41 24.92
CA TRP A 368 -22.22 22.08 25.82
C TRP A 368 -22.68 20.65 25.60
N ALA A 369 -22.67 20.19 24.35
CA ALA A 369 -22.95 18.81 23.98
C ALA A 369 -22.02 18.31 22.88
N ILE A 370 -21.64 17.02 22.98
CA ILE A 370 -20.97 16.27 21.92
C ILE A 370 -21.60 14.89 21.79
N THR A 371 -21.39 14.23 20.65
CA THR A 371 -21.82 12.85 20.50
C THR A 371 -20.90 11.89 21.25
N ILE A 372 -21.46 10.78 21.73
CA ILE A 372 -20.69 9.69 22.33
C ILE A 372 -19.59 9.22 21.36
N HIS A 373 -19.87 9.16 20.07
CA HIS A 373 -18.89 8.84 19.04
C HIS A 373 -17.68 9.79 19.03
N LYS A 374 -17.92 11.11 19.05
CA LYS A 374 -16.86 12.14 19.08
C LYS A 374 -16.15 12.22 20.43
N SER A 375 -16.73 11.64 21.48
CA SER A 375 -16.11 11.58 22.81
C SER A 375 -15.06 10.48 22.95
N GLN A 376 -14.95 9.57 21.97
CA GLN A 376 -13.97 8.47 22.02
C GLN A 376 -12.54 9.02 22.12
N GLY A 377 -11.71 8.34 22.92
CA GLY A 377 -10.36 8.80 23.26
C GLY A 377 -10.31 9.91 24.33
N LEU A 378 -11.33 10.78 24.42
CA LEU A 378 -11.37 11.93 25.35
C LEU A 378 -11.64 11.51 26.81
N THR A 379 -11.34 12.41 27.75
CA THR A 379 -11.56 12.24 29.19
C THR A 379 -12.15 13.52 29.78
N PHE A 380 -13.19 13.39 30.60
CA PHE A 380 -13.89 14.51 31.25
C PHE A 380 -13.90 14.34 32.77
N GLU A 381 -13.90 15.45 33.50
CA GLU A 381 -14.11 15.44 34.94
C GLU A 381 -15.57 15.17 35.29
N ARG A 382 -16.49 15.83 34.56
CA ARG A 382 -17.93 15.74 34.79
C ARG A 382 -18.69 15.68 33.46
N ALA A 383 -19.65 14.77 33.35
CA ALA A 383 -20.47 14.62 32.14
C ALA A 383 -21.92 14.26 32.49
N VAL A 384 -22.85 14.85 31.75
CA VAL A 384 -24.26 14.44 31.72
C VAL A 384 -24.45 13.49 30.55
N ILE A 385 -24.87 12.27 30.81
CA ILE A 385 -24.91 11.20 29.82
C ILE A 385 -26.37 10.84 29.54
N ASP A 386 -26.74 10.94 28.27
CA ASP A 386 -27.97 10.34 27.75
C ASP A 386 -27.65 9.08 26.95
N ALA A 387 -27.48 7.98 27.67
CA ALA A 387 -27.27 6.65 27.07
C ALA A 387 -28.56 5.82 27.01
N SER A 388 -29.71 6.40 27.35
CA SER A 388 -31.00 5.69 27.31
C SER A 388 -31.40 5.30 25.88
N ALA A 389 -31.00 6.12 24.90
CA ALA A 389 -31.21 5.91 23.48
C ALA A 389 -30.00 5.26 22.77
N SER A 390 -29.10 4.59 23.50
CA SER A 390 -28.00 3.84 22.90
C SER A 390 -28.56 2.80 21.93
N PHE A 391 -28.02 2.80 20.70
CA PHE A 391 -28.48 1.95 19.59
C PHE A 391 -27.39 1.01 19.07
N ALA A 392 -26.15 1.22 19.50
CA ALA A 392 -24.99 0.42 19.10
C ALA A 392 -24.31 -0.22 20.31
N HIS A 393 -23.71 -1.39 20.07
CA HIS A 393 -22.84 -2.06 21.03
C HIS A 393 -21.71 -1.14 21.52
N GLY A 394 -21.36 -1.24 22.80
CA GLY A 394 -20.27 -0.48 23.42
C GLY A 394 -20.56 1.02 23.63
N GLN A 395 -21.63 1.60 23.07
CA GLN A 395 -21.92 3.03 23.16
C GLN A 395 -22.10 3.51 24.62
N THR A 396 -22.85 2.77 25.43
CA THR A 396 -23.04 3.06 26.86
C THR A 396 -21.73 2.95 27.65
N TYR A 397 -20.91 1.92 27.36
CA TYR A 397 -19.58 1.77 27.97
C TYR A 397 -18.64 2.93 27.59
N VAL A 398 -18.62 3.33 26.32
CA VAL A 398 -17.83 4.45 25.83
C VAL A 398 -18.22 5.73 26.55
N ALA A 399 -19.52 6.03 26.65
CA ALA A 399 -20.02 7.21 27.34
C ALA A 399 -19.61 7.24 28.82
N LEU A 400 -19.86 6.17 29.56
CA LEU A 400 -19.54 6.08 30.99
C LEU A 400 -18.02 6.15 31.24
N SER A 401 -17.22 5.48 30.41
CA SER A 401 -15.75 5.45 30.52
C SER A 401 -15.06 6.78 30.20
N ARG A 402 -15.80 7.82 29.78
CA ARG A 402 -15.23 9.16 29.56
C ARG A 402 -14.98 9.89 30.88
N CYS A 403 -15.71 9.58 31.94
CA CYS A 403 -15.49 10.19 33.26
C CYS A 403 -14.35 9.51 34.02
N LYS A 404 -13.67 10.26 34.89
CA LYS A 404 -12.62 9.72 35.77
C LYS A 404 -13.18 9.00 37.00
N THR A 405 -14.31 9.46 37.51
CA THR A 405 -14.97 8.93 38.72
C THR A 405 -16.47 8.75 38.50
N LEU A 406 -17.11 7.94 39.34
CA LEU A 406 -18.56 7.72 39.29
C LEU A 406 -19.35 8.98 39.67
N GLU A 407 -18.82 9.81 40.57
CA GLU A 407 -19.41 11.08 40.99
C GLU A 407 -19.43 12.09 39.83
N GLY A 408 -18.45 12.03 38.93
CA GLY A 408 -18.41 12.85 37.72
C GLY A 408 -19.51 12.51 36.71
N VAL A 409 -20.14 11.34 36.83
CA VAL A 409 -21.24 10.92 35.95
C VAL A 409 -22.57 11.42 36.48
N VAL A 410 -23.39 12.02 35.62
CA VAL A 410 -24.83 12.24 35.85
C VAL A 410 -25.60 11.64 34.68
N LEU A 411 -26.66 10.88 34.95
CA LEU A 411 -27.52 10.31 33.92
C LEU A 411 -28.74 11.22 33.71
N SER A 412 -29.08 11.54 32.46
CA SER A 412 -30.29 12.30 32.12
C SER A 412 -31.56 11.44 32.13
N ALA A 413 -31.40 10.13 32.03
CA ALA A 413 -32.46 9.13 32.08
C ALA A 413 -31.91 7.83 32.72
N PRO A 414 -32.76 7.03 33.39
CA PRO A 414 -32.31 5.78 34.00
C PRO A 414 -31.84 4.80 32.93
N LEU A 415 -30.72 4.13 33.20
CA LEU A 415 -30.21 3.03 32.38
C LEU A 415 -31.07 1.79 32.61
N SER A 416 -31.64 1.28 31.51
CA SER A 416 -32.27 -0.03 31.49
C SER A 416 -31.27 -1.07 30.99
N ALA A 417 -31.55 -2.36 31.26
CA ALA A 417 -30.75 -3.46 30.71
C ALA A 417 -30.68 -3.41 29.16
N LYS A 418 -31.71 -2.87 28.49
CA LYS A 418 -31.74 -2.71 27.02
C LYS A 418 -30.73 -1.68 26.49
N ALA A 419 -30.32 -0.72 27.32
CA ALA A 419 -29.34 0.30 26.93
C ALA A 419 -27.91 -0.23 26.97
N VAL A 420 -27.66 -1.36 27.64
CA VAL A 420 -26.40 -2.10 27.60
C VAL A 420 -26.52 -3.16 26.51
N ILE A 421 -26.29 -2.73 25.27
CA ILE A 421 -26.34 -3.62 24.11
C ILE A 421 -25.08 -4.47 24.13
N SER A 422 -25.26 -5.79 24.23
CA SER A 422 -24.22 -6.80 24.08
C SER A 422 -24.29 -7.43 22.69
N ASP A 423 -23.14 -7.70 22.09
CA ASP A 423 -23.04 -8.36 20.79
C ASP A 423 -22.32 -9.69 20.99
N HIS A 424 -23.06 -10.78 20.80
CA HIS A 424 -22.54 -12.13 21.00
C HIS A 424 -21.33 -12.44 20.11
N ALA A 425 -21.24 -11.83 18.91
CA ALA A 425 -20.08 -12.02 18.05
C ALA A 425 -18.82 -11.43 18.69
N VAL A 426 -18.94 -10.24 19.29
CA VAL A 426 -17.84 -9.58 20.00
C VAL A 426 -17.42 -10.38 21.23
N ASP A 427 -18.37 -10.92 21.98
CA ASP A 427 -18.10 -11.78 23.15
C ASP A 427 -17.37 -13.06 22.76
N THR A 428 -17.87 -13.75 21.73
CA THR A 428 -17.27 -14.98 21.20
C THR A 428 -15.83 -14.71 20.78
N PHE A 429 -15.64 -13.67 19.97
CA PHE A 429 -14.32 -13.28 19.51
C PHE A 429 -13.38 -12.91 20.65
N THR A 430 -13.85 -12.12 21.63
CA THR A 430 -13.03 -11.69 22.77
C THR A 430 -12.57 -12.89 23.61
N MET A 431 -13.44 -13.89 23.80
CA MET A 431 -13.09 -15.14 24.48
C MET A 431 -12.05 -15.95 23.70
N GLU A 432 -12.20 -16.07 22.38
CA GLU A 432 -11.24 -16.74 21.51
C GLU A 432 -9.89 -16.01 21.49
N ALA A 433 -9.91 -14.69 21.37
CA ALA A 433 -8.73 -13.84 21.35
C ALA A 433 -7.90 -13.97 22.64
N ARG A 434 -8.56 -14.06 23.81
CA ARG A 434 -7.90 -14.34 25.10
C ARG A 434 -7.27 -15.73 25.18
N ARG A 435 -7.90 -16.73 24.57
CA ARG A 435 -7.32 -18.09 24.46
C ARG A 435 -6.16 -18.14 23.47
N ASN A 436 -6.11 -17.19 22.55
CA ASN A 436 -5.10 -17.06 21.51
C ASN A 436 -3.92 -16.15 21.90
N GLU A 437 -3.76 -15.81 23.20
CA GLU A 437 -2.54 -15.18 23.70
C GLU A 437 -1.35 -16.12 23.45
N PRO A 438 -0.28 -15.66 22.78
CA PRO A 438 0.84 -16.53 22.46
C PRO A 438 1.63 -16.88 23.72
N ASP A 439 1.95 -18.17 23.87
CA ASP A 439 2.92 -18.62 24.86
C ASP A 439 4.35 -18.49 24.29
N GLU A 440 5.35 -18.64 25.16
CA GLU A 440 6.76 -18.50 24.78
C GLU A 440 7.18 -19.52 23.71
N LYS A 441 6.61 -20.73 23.74
CA LYS A 441 6.88 -21.78 22.75
C LYS A 441 6.35 -21.39 21.37
N ARG A 442 5.11 -20.93 21.30
CA ARG A 442 4.50 -20.47 20.05
C ARG A 442 5.22 -19.25 19.51
N PHE A 443 5.60 -18.30 20.35
CA PHE A 443 6.40 -17.15 19.92
C PHE A 443 7.72 -17.59 19.25
N ARG A 444 8.48 -18.48 19.89
CA ARG A 444 9.73 -19.01 19.32
C ARG A 444 9.51 -19.74 18.00
N SER A 445 8.44 -20.54 17.91
CA SER A 445 8.06 -21.23 16.68
C SER A 445 7.74 -20.25 15.55
N LEU A 446 6.96 -19.20 15.81
CA LEU A 446 6.60 -18.19 14.81
C LEU A 446 7.82 -17.37 14.36
N GLN A 447 8.71 -17.04 15.30
CA GLN A 447 9.99 -16.39 15.00
C GLN A 447 10.84 -17.25 14.07
N GLN A 448 10.92 -18.56 14.35
CA GLN A 448 11.67 -19.51 13.55
C GLN A 448 11.08 -19.69 12.15
N THR A 449 9.75 -19.83 12.06
CA THR A 449 9.04 -19.88 10.77
C THR A 449 9.30 -18.63 9.95
N TYR A 450 9.23 -17.45 10.57
CA TYR A 450 9.49 -16.19 9.88
C TYR A 450 10.93 -16.08 9.37
N PHE A 451 11.91 -16.44 10.21
CA PHE A 451 13.31 -16.47 9.79
C PHE A 451 13.51 -17.42 8.60
N LEU A 452 12.89 -18.60 8.64
CA LEU A 452 12.93 -19.58 7.56
C LEU A 452 12.28 -19.04 6.28
N GLU A 453 11.14 -18.34 6.38
CA GLU A 453 10.49 -17.71 5.23
C GLU A 453 11.37 -16.64 4.58
N LEU A 454 12.04 -15.80 5.37
CA LEU A 454 12.94 -14.78 4.85
C LEU A 454 14.16 -15.40 4.15
N LEU A 455 14.75 -16.43 4.76
CA LEU A 455 15.89 -17.15 4.21
C LEU A 455 15.51 -17.94 2.95
N SER A 456 14.35 -18.60 2.97
CA SER A 456 13.78 -19.23 1.77
C SER A 456 13.53 -18.20 0.69
N GLY A 457 13.06 -17.00 1.04
CA GLY A 457 12.89 -15.90 0.10
C GLY A 457 14.19 -15.44 -0.55
N LEU A 458 15.33 -15.55 0.12
CA LEU A 458 16.66 -15.25 -0.44
C LEU A 458 17.06 -16.31 -1.49
N PHE A 459 16.93 -17.59 -1.14
CA PHE A 459 17.37 -18.72 -1.98
C PHE A 459 16.29 -19.34 -2.87
N ASP A 460 15.08 -18.76 -2.94
CA ASP A 460 14.06 -19.19 -3.89
C ASP A 460 14.30 -18.59 -5.27
N PHE A 461 14.73 -19.44 -6.22
CA PHE A 461 14.97 -19.07 -7.61
C PHE A 461 13.84 -19.50 -8.56
N GLN A 462 12.71 -20.03 -8.05
CA GLN A 462 11.56 -20.38 -8.88
C GLN A 462 11.01 -19.20 -9.70
N PRO A 463 10.85 -17.98 -9.15
CA PRO A 463 10.37 -16.84 -9.94
C PRO A 463 11.29 -16.52 -11.12
N MET A 464 12.61 -16.60 -10.90
CA MET A 464 13.61 -16.36 -11.95
C MET A 464 13.55 -17.46 -13.02
N GLU A 465 13.44 -18.74 -12.63
CA GLU A 465 13.27 -19.84 -13.58
C GLU A 465 12.00 -19.68 -14.43
N GLN A 466 10.90 -19.21 -13.83
CA GLN A 466 9.64 -18.95 -14.54
C GLN A 466 9.77 -17.80 -15.53
N ALA A 467 10.41 -16.69 -15.14
CA ALA A 467 10.70 -15.56 -16.01
C ALA A 467 11.58 -15.98 -17.21
N LEU A 468 12.65 -16.74 -16.94
CA LEU A 468 13.52 -17.30 -17.98
C LEU A 468 12.73 -18.22 -18.92
N ARG A 469 11.94 -19.15 -18.37
CA ARG A 469 11.11 -20.06 -19.18
C ARG A 469 10.10 -19.32 -20.05
N ARG A 470 9.49 -18.24 -19.53
CA ARG A 470 8.58 -17.38 -20.29
C ARG A 470 9.29 -16.71 -21.45
N TYR A 471 10.49 -16.18 -21.24
CA TYR A 471 11.31 -15.57 -22.29
C TYR A 471 11.69 -16.60 -23.37
N VAL A 472 12.23 -17.76 -22.96
CA VAL A 472 12.61 -18.84 -23.88
C VAL A 472 11.43 -19.34 -24.70
N ARG A 473 10.26 -19.49 -24.07
CA ARG A 473 9.02 -19.92 -24.74
C ARG A 473 8.60 -18.96 -25.86
N LEU A 474 8.72 -17.64 -25.65
CA LEU A 474 8.40 -16.65 -26.68
C LEU A 474 9.34 -16.74 -27.89
N ILE A 475 10.61 -17.05 -27.66
CA ILE A 475 11.59 -17.29 -28.74
C ILE A 475 11.25 -18.59 -29.48
N ASP A 476 10.93 -19.65 -28.76
CA ASP A 476 10.60 -20.96 -29.34
C ASP A 476 9.33 -20.91 -30.22
N GLU A 477 8.26 -20.29 -29.71
CA GLU A 477 6.97 -20.24 -30.43
C GLU A 477 7.01 -19.37 -31.69
N HIS A 478 7.81 -18.28 -31.68
CA HIS A 478 7.71 -17.26 -32.72
C HIS A 478 8.98 -17.03 -33.54
N LEU A 479 10.15 -17.39 -33.00
CA LEU A 479 11.45 -17.00 -33.55
C LEU A 479 12.42 -18.18 -33.74
N TYR A 480 11.97 -19.43 -33.56
CA TYR A 480 12.82 -20.63 -33.69
C TYR A 480 13.55 -20.73 -35.03
N LYS A 481 12.93 -20.27 -36.13
CA LYS A 481 13.55 -20.25 -37.47
C LYS A 481 14.56 -19.11 -37.67
N LEU A 482 14.37 -18.00 -36.97
CA LEU A 482 15.18 -16.78 -37.14
C LEU A 482 16.43 -16.82 -36.27
N PHE A 483 16.35 -17.47 -35.09
CA PHE A 483 17.44 -17.49 -34.11
C PHE A 483 17.68 -18.90 -33.52
N PRO A 484 17.94 -19.94 -34.34
CA PRO A 484 18.06 -21.33 -33.86
C PRO A 484 19.25 -21.54 -32.92
N LYS A 485 20.39 -20.86 -33.16
CA LYS A 485 21.58 -20.95 -32.30
C LYS A 485 21.36 -20.32 -30.92
N GLN A 486 20.68 -19.17 -30.88
CA GLN A 486 20.36 -18.49 -29.63
C GLN A 486 19.30 -19.27 -28.84
N LEU A 487 18.28 -19.80 -29.52
CA LEU A 487 17.29 -20.68 -28.89
C LEU A 487 17.94 -21.93 -28.28
N ALA A 488 18.91 -22.54 -28.97
CA ALA A 488 19.66 -23.67 -28.43
C ALA A 488 20.44 -23.27 -27.17
N ALA A 489 21.18 -22.16 -27.21
CA ALA A 489 21.93 -21.65 -26.05
C ALA A 489 21.00 -21.30 -24.87
N CYS A 490 19.85 -20.67 -25.12
CA CYS A 490 18.88 -20.35 -24.08
C CYS A 490 18.22 -21.61 -23.48
N LYS A 491 17.98 -22.65 -24.28
CA LYS A 491 17.46 -23.94 -23.79
C LYS A 491 18.49 -24.66 -22.93
N GLU A 492 19.75 -24.69 -23.37
CA GLU A 492 20.86 -25.26 -22.61
C GLU A 492 21.06 -24.52 -21.27
N GLU A 493 21.03 -23.18 -21.29
CA GLU A 493 21.12 -22.40 -20.06
C GLU A 493 19.90 -22.61 -19.14
N MET A 494 18.68 -22.74 -19.69
CA MET A 494 17.49 -23.06 -18.90
C MET A 494 17.60 -24.41 -18.19
N GLU A 495 18.10 -25.45 -18.88
CA GLU A 495 18.35 -26.77 -18.28
C GLU A 495 19.44 -26.70 -17.21
N ARG A 496 20.54 -26.01 -17.51
CA ARG A 496 21.64 -25.80 -16.56
C ARG A 496 21.20 -25.00 -15.33
N PHE A 497 20.40 -23.95 -15.50
CA PHE A 497 19.83 -23.18 -14.40
C PHE A 497 18.95 -24.04 -13.51
N HIS A 498 18.07 -24.85 -14.10
CA HIS A 498 17.24 -25.78 -13.33
C HIS A 498 18.08 -26.77 -12.52
N ASP A 499 19.12 -27.34 -13.10
CA ASP A 499 19.95 -28.36 -12.45
C ASP A 499 20.94 -27.80 -11.41
N LYS A 500 21.56 -26.65 -11.70
CA LYS A 500 22.62 -26.05 -10.86
C LYS A 500 22.11 -25.01 -9.88
N VAL A 501 21.02 -24.32 -10.18
CA VAL A 501 20.44 -23.29 -9.32
C VAL A 501 19.21 -23.84 -8.62
N THR A 502 18.14 -24.16 -9.34
CA THR A 502 16.86 -24.56 -8.75
C THR A 502 16.97 -25.83 -7.90
N LYS A 503 17.47 -26.93 -8.46
CA LYS A 503 17.57 -28.22 -7.73
C LYS A 503 18.53 -28.12 -6.54
N VAL A 504 19.60 -27.34 -6.66
CA VAL A 504 20.56 -27.16 -5.56
C VAL A 504 19.94 -26.31 -4.46
N ALA A 505 19.21 -25.24 -4.78
CA ALA A 505 18.47 -24.44 -3.82
C ALA A 505 17.40 -25.25 -3.07
N GLN A 506 16.68 -26.13 -3.76
CA GLN A 506 15.72 -27.05 -3.12
C GLN A 506 16.39 -28.05 -2.17
N LYS A 507 17.60 -28.52 -2.48
CA LYS A 507 18.36 -29.39 -1.57
C LYS A 507 18.92 -28.60 -0.39
N PHE A 508 19.38 -27.38 -0.64
CA PHE A 508 19.89 -26.48 0.38
C PHE A 508 18.79 -26.06 1.35
N SER A 509 17.54 -25.90 0.89
CA SER A 509 16.40 -25.61 1.77
C SER A 509 16.16 -26.69 2.80
N ILE A 510 16.18 -27.96 2.39
CA ILE A 510 16.09 -29.09 3.32
C ILE A 510 17.24 -29.05 4.33
N GLN A 511 18.44 -28.62 3.93
CA GLN A 511 19.60 -28.55 4.80
C GLN A 511 19.48 -27.42 5.85
N TYR A 512 19.21 -26.18 5.43
CA TYR A 512 19.13 -25.07 6.38
C TYR A 512 17.89 -25.19 7.28
N THR A 513 16.77 -25.75 6.80
CA THR A 513 15.60 -26.03 7.65
C THR A 513 15.99 -26.92 8.82
N ARG A 514 16.72 -28.01 8.56
CA ARG A 514 17.19 -28.91 9.63
C ARG A 514 18.15 -28.24 10.61
N LEU A 515 19.02 -27.36 10.12
CA LEU A 515 19.95 -26.61 10.98
C LEU A 515 19.20 -25.65 11.90
N ILE A 516 18.22 -24.92 11.35
CA ILE A 516 17.36 -24.00 12.11
C ILE A 516 16.52 -24.78 13.15
N ASP A 517 15.96 -25.94 12.78
CA ASP A 517 15.16 -26.79 13.67
C ASP A 517 15.95 -27.37 14.84
N THR A 518 17.27 -27.50 14.71
CA THR A 518 18.14 -28.09 15.74
C THR A 518 18.88 -27.04 16.56
N ALA A 519 19.02 -25.82 16.06
CA ALA A 519 19.70 -24.72 16.74
C ALA A 519 18.81 -24.05 17.78
N GLN A 520 19.35 -23.86 18.99
CA GLN A 520 18.64 -23.17 20.06
C GLN A 520 18.62 -21.64 19.87
N ASP A 521 19.67 -21.10 19.22
CA ASP A 521 19.80 -19.70 18.80
C ASP A 521 20.26 -19.65 17.33
N TYR A 522 19.32 -19.91 16.42
CA TYR A 522 19.60 -19.96 14.98
C TYR A 522 20.01 -18.61 14.40
N ALA A 523 19.60 -17.48 14.99
CA ALA A 523 19.90 -16.16 14.47
C ALA A 523 21.39 -15.79 14.63
N ALA A 524 22.01 -16.25 15.72
CA ALA A 524 23.42 -16.01 16.02
C ALA A 524 24.33 -17.23 15.76
N ASP A 525 23.81 -18.34 15.23
CA ASP A 525 24.59 -19.56 14.97
C ASP A 525 25.67 -19.30 13.88
N PRO A 526 26.98 -19.34 14.23
CA PRO A 526 28.06 -19.11 13.27
C PRO A 526 28.12 -20.17 12.17
N THR A 527 27.66 -21.39 12.47
CA THR A 527 27.62 -22.51 11.52
C THR A 527 26.60 -22.24 10.43
N LEU A 528 25.42 -21.74 10.81
CA LEU A 528 24.37 -21.38 9.87
C LEU A 528 24.80 -20.17 9.03
N GLN A 529 25.33 -19.11 9.64
CA GLN A 529 25.83 -17.93 8.92
C GLN A 529 26.93 -18.31 7.91
N GLY A 530 27.90 -19.14 8.30
CA GLY A 530 28.95 -19.62 7.38
C GLY A 530 28.39 -20.44 6.20
N ARG A 531 27.33 -21.23 6.43
CA ARG A 531 26.62 -21.97 5.37
C ARG A 531 25.86 -21.05 4.44
N ILE A 532 25.16 -20.05 4.98
CA ILE A 532 24.45 -19.03 4.20
C ILE A 532 25.44 -18.28 3.30
N HIS A 533 26.57 -17.83 3.85
CA HIS A 533 27.62 -17.17 3.08
C HIS A 533 28.18 -18.07 1.97
N SER A 534 28.50 -19.34 2.29
CA SER A 534 29.02 -20.28 1.28
C SER A 534 28.00 -20.55 0.15
N ALA A 535 26.71 -20.65 0.50
CA ALA A 535 25.64 -20.82 -0.46
C ALA A 535 25.45 -19.55 -1.31
N ALA A 536 25.51 -18.36 -0.70
CA ALA A 536 25.42 -17.09 -1.42
C ALA A 536 26.55 -16.95 -2.45
N THR A 537 27.79 -17.25 -2.09
CA THR A 537 28.93 -17.29 -3.03
C THR A 537 28.67 -18.27 -4.17
N TYR A 538 28.23 -19.49 -3.86
CA TYR A 538 27.92 -20.49 -4.88
C TYR A 538 26.85 -20.01 -5.86
N PHE A 539 25.72 -19.49 -5.36
CA PHE A 539 24.63 -19.06 -6.23
C PHE A 539 25.01 -17.83 -7.05
N GLN A 540 25.74 -16.88 -6.48
CA GLN A 540 26.24 -15.72 -7.22
C GLN A 540 27.10 -16.15 -8.43
N GLU A 541 28.04 -17.08 -8.24
CA GLU A 541 28.81 -17.65 -9.34
C GLU A 541 27.92 -18.39 -10.35
N GLN A 542 26.91 -19.12 -9.88
CA GLN A 542 26.00 -19.83 -10.78
C GLN A 542 25.04 -18.88 -11.53
N LEU A 543 24.82 -17.65 -11.08
CA LEU A 543 23.96 -16.68 -11.78
C LEU A 543 24.68 -15.97 -12.93
N GLN A 544 26.02 -15.82 -12.90
CA GLN A 544 26.79 -15.10 -13.93
C GLN A 544 26.49 -15.52 -15.39
N PRO A 545 26.30 -16.81 -15.74
CA PRO A 545 26.01 -17.18 -17.13
C PRO A 545 24.69 -16.62 -17.68
N LEU A 546 23.75 -16.21 -16.82
CA LEU A 546 22.51 -15.56 -17.26
C LEU A 546 22.76 -14.19 -17.91
N ASP A 547 23.85 -13.50 -17.55
CA ASP A 547 24.22 -12.21 -18.14
C ASP A 547 24.35 -12.32 -19.67
N ALA A 548 24.89 -13.44 -20.16
CA ALA A 548 25.02 -13.70 -21.59
C ALA A 548 23.66 -13.88 -22.29
N VAL A 549 22.68 -14.45 -21.58
CA VAL A 549 21.31 -14.62 -22.09
C VAL A 549 20.58 -13.27 -22.11
N MET A 550 20.72 -12.46 -21.06
CA MET A 550 20.10 -11.13 -20.98
C MET A 550 20.73 -10.15 -21.99
N ALA A 551 22.05 -10.25 -22.22
CA ALA A 551 22.75 -9.47 -23.25
C ALA A 551 22.34 -9.86 -24.69
N SER A 552 21.72 -11.03 -24.89
CA SER A 552 21.36 -11.52 -26.23
C SER A 552 20.17 -10.74 -26.81
N THR A 553 20.44 -9.98 -27.89
CA THR A 553 19.41 -9.11 -28.48
C THR A 553 18.58 -9.86 -29.52
N VAL A 554 17.34 -10.19 -29.18
CA VAL A 554 16.38 -10.82 -30.10
C VAL A 554 15.46 -9.75 -30.69
N THR A 555 15.38 -9.67 -32.02
CA THR A 555 14.58 -8.66 -32.72
C THR A 555 13.38 -9.29 -33.46
N SER A 556 12.24 -8.60 -33.43
CA SER A 556 11.02 -9.00 -34.14
C SER A 556 10.37 -7.81 -34.83
N ASP A 557 9.88 -8.02 -36.05
CA ASP A 557 9.09 -7.05 -36.82
C ASP A 557 7.63 -6.96 -36.34
N ASN A 558 7.17 -7.94 -35.56
CA ASN A 558 5.85 -7.91 -34.95
C ASN A 558 5.89 -7.03 -33.68
N LYS A 559 5.21 -5.87 -33.74
CA LYS A 559 5.14 -4.90 -32.62
C LYS A 559 4.62 -5.51 -31.32
N GLU A 560 3.65 -6.42 -31.38
CA GLU A 560 3.08 -7.05 -30.18
C GLU A 560 4.05 -8.06 -29.57
N LEU A 561 4.68 -8.89 -30.40
CA LEU A 561 5.71 -9.84 -29.95
C LEU A 561 6.94 -9.12 -29.40
N LYS A 562 7.38 -8.04 -30.06
CA LYS A 562 8.47 -7.19 -29.57
C LYS A 562 8.16 -6.58 -28.21
N LYS A 563 6.90 -6.21 -27.95
CA LYS A 563 6.47 -5.77 -26.62
C LYS A 563 6.52 -6.92 -25.62
N LYS A 564 5.91 -8.08 -25.93
CA LYS A 564 5.90 -9.26 -25.05
C LYS A 564 7.31 -9.75 -24.68
N LEU A 565 8.25 -9.76 -25.64
CA LEU A 565 9.65 -10.13 -25.39
C LEU A 565 10.35 -9.13 -24.48
N ARG A 566 10.10 -7.83 -24.67
CA ARG A 566 10.67 -6.79 -23.81
C ARG A 566 10.11 -6.89 -22.40
N ASP A 567 8.79 -7.00 -22.26
CA ASP A 567 8.13 -7.11 -20.95
C ASP A 567 8.61 -8.38 -20.21
N ALA A 568 8.89 -9.48 -20.92
CA ALA A 568 9.43 -10.71 -20.33
C ALA A 568 10.92 -10.64 -19.99
N MET A 569 11.72 -9.90 -20.76
CA MET A 569 13.13 -9.67 -20.44
C MET A 569 13.26 -8.71 -19.26
N GLU A 570 12.48 -7.63 -19.23
CA GLU A 570 12.44 -6.67 -18.11
C GLU A 570 12.05 -7.39 -16.81
N GLU A 571 11.05 -8.30 -16.84
CA GLU A 571 10.71 -9.15 -15.69
C GLU A 571 11.86 -10.09 -15.26
N LEU A 572 12.67 -10.60 -16.20
CA LEU A 572 13.81 -11.46 -15.88
C LEU A 572 14.97 -10.65 -15.28
N GLU A 573 15.29 -9.50 -15.87
CA GLU A 573 16.32 -8.55 -15.39
C GLU A 573 15.96 -8.05 -13.99
N GLU A 574 14.72 -7.61 -13.74
CA GLU A 574 14.26 -7.16 -12.42
C GLU A 574 14.46 -8.25 -11.34
N VAL A 575 14.08 -9.49 -11.63
CA VAL A 575 14.23 -10.60 -10.67
C VAL A 575 15.69 -10.99 -10.51
N PHE A 576 16.51 -10.87 -11.56
CA PHE A 576 17.94 -11.14 -11.52
C PHE A 576 18.68 -10.13 -10.65
N ASP A 577 18.55 -8.84 -10.97
CA ASP A 577 19.23 -7.74 -10.28
C ASP A 577 18.88 -7.73 -8.79
N MET A 578 17.58 -7.84 -8.46
CA MET A 578 17.14 -7.93 -7.06
C MET A 578 17.79 -9.11 -6.33
N LYS A 579 17.95 -10.26 -7.00
CA LYS A 579 18.53 -11.46 -6.36
C LYS A 579 20.03 -11.36 -6.21
N THR A 580 20.75 -10.86 -7.20
CA THR A 580 22.20 -10.67 -7.11
C THR A 580 22.54 -9.66 -6.02
N ASP A 581 21.85 -8.52 -5.99
CA ASP A 581 22.10 -7.46 -5.02
C ASP A 581 21.79 -7.90 -3.57
N LEU A 582 20.77 -8.72 -3.38
CA LEU A 582 20.46 -9.31 -2.07
C LEU A 582 21.52 -10.32 -1.63
N LEU A 583 22.06 -11.12 -2.56
CA LEU A 583 23.14 -12.06 -2.26
C LEU A 583 24.42 -11.31 -1.89
N ASP A 584 24.76 -10.25 -2.64
CA ASP A 584 25.90 -9.37 -2.37
C ASP A 584 25.80 -8.73 -0.98
N TYR A 585 24.64 -8.17 -0.64
CA TYR A 585 24.42 -7.60 0.69
C TYR A 585 24.67 -8.61 1.81
N VAL A 586 24.21 -9.86 1.63
CA VAL A 586 24.38 -10.94 2.63
C VAL A 586 25.83 -11.42 2.70
N LEU A 587 26.58 -11.38 1.61
CA LEU A 587 28.02 -11.68 1.63
C LEU A 587 28.82 -10.64 2.40
N GLU A 588 28.46 -9.36 2.28
CA GLU A 588 29.15 -8.27 2.97
C GLU A 588 28.76 -8.15 4.45
N ASN A 589 27.47 -8.31 4.77
CA ASN A 589 26.91 -7.95 6.08
C ASN A 589 26.42 -9.16 6.90
N GLY A 590 26.38 -10.35 6.31
CA GLY A 590 25.71 -11.51 6.88
C GLY A 590 24.18 -11.45 6.78
N PHE A 591 23.51 -12.54 7.12
CA PHE A 591 22.05 -12.59 7.08
C PHE A 591 21.45 -12.18 8.42
N HIS A 592 21.01 -10.93 8.50
CA HIS A 592 20.27 -10.38 9.65
C HIS A 592 18.91 -9.86 9.20
N MET A 593 17.82 -10.26 9.88
CA MET A 593 16.45 -9.99 9.43
C MET A 593 16.16 -8.52 9.13
N ALA A 594 16.50 -7.61 10.05
CA ALA A 594 16.24 -6.18 9.88
C ALA A 594 17.03 -5.58 8.70
N GLY A 595 18.31 -5.93 8.58
CA GLY A 595 19.15 -5.46 7.47
C GLY A 595 18.71 -6.02 6.11
N TYR A 596 18.38 -7.31 6.06
CA TYR A 596 17.86 -7.96 4.86
C TYR A 596 16.53 -7.37 4.39
N LEU A 597 15.58 -7.13 5.31
CA LEU A 597 14.29 -6.50 4.97
C LEU A 597 14.49 -5.07 4.45
N LYS A 598 15.36 -4.28 5.11
CA LYS A 598 15.70 -2.93 4.66
C LYS A 598 16.26 -2.94 3.23
N GLN A 599 17.24 -3.80 2.96
CA GLN A 599 17.86 -3.89 1.64
C GLN A 599 16.86 -4.37 0.57
N LYS A 600 16.08 -5.41 0.88
CA LYS A 600 15.04 -5.93 -0.04
C LYS A 600 14.03 -4.86 -0.44
N ALA A 601 13.64 -4.01 0.50
CA ALA A 601 12.68 -2.96 0.22
C ALA A 601 13.28 -1.82 -0.62
N LEU A 602 14.55 -1.46 -0.41
CA LEU A 602 15.25 -0.46 -1.24
C LEU A 602 15.32 -0.93 -2.70
N LEU A 603 15.74 -2.17 -2.93
CA LEU A 603 15.86 -2.75 -4.27
C LEU A 603 14.50 -2.83 -4.98
N SER A 604 13.42 -3.12 -4.25
CA SER A 604 12.06 -3.17 -4.82
C SER A 604 11.52 -1.83 -5.33
N ILE A 605 12.19 -0.70 -5.04
CA ILE A 605 11.76 0.67 -5.41
C ILE A 605 12.57 1.23 -6.58
N ASP A 606 13.88 0.92 -6.63
CA ASP A 606 14.83 1.53 -7.58
C ASP A 606 14.58 1.15 -9.05
N ASP A 607 13.91 0.03 -9.31
CA ASP A 607 13.59 -0.46 -10.66
C ASP A 607 12.70 0.48 -11.49
N SER A 608 12.10 1.51 -10.89
CA SER A 608 11.29 2.48 -11.63
C SER A 608 12.03 3.76 -12.07
N ALA A 609 13.23 4.02 -11.52
CA ALA A 609 14.01 5.22 -11.80
C ALA A 609 15.00 5.06 -12.98
N SER A 610 15.40 3.84 -13.30
CA SER A 610 16.36 3.51 -14.37
C SER A 610 15.82 3.70 -15.80
N GLN A 611 14.53 4.04 -15.99
CA GLN A 611 13.98 4.34 -17.32
C GLN A 611 14.26 5.75 -17.88
N LYS A 612 15.00 6.63 -17.19
CA LYS A 612 15.42 7.93 -17.78
C LYS A 612 16.81 8.35 -17.31
N GLY A 613 17.86 7.88 -18.01
CA GLY A 613 19.22 8.19 -17.58
C GLY A 613 20.36 8.14 -18.59
N LYS A 614 20.16 7.98 -19.90
CA LYS A 614 21.23 8.25 -20.90
C LYS A 614 20.66 8.89 -22.17
N GLY A 615 20.79 10.20 -22.29
CA GLY A 615 20.48 10.94 -23.51
C GLY A 615 20.41 12.45 -23.31
N LYS A 616 21.56 13.13 -23.45
CA LYS A 616 21.68 14.59 -23.50
C LYS A 616 20.84 15.17 -24.67
N GLY A 617 19.97 16.14 -24.33
CA GLY A 617 19.74 17.40 -25.04
C GLY A 617 19.06 17.40 -26.41
N ARG A 618 17.83 17.93 -26.49
CA ARG A 618 17.49 19.23 -27.13
C ARG A 618 15.97 19.46 -27.32
N SER A 619 15.52 20.60 -26.80
CA SER A 619 14.50 21.56 -27.29
C SER A 619 13.13 21.11 -27.86
N ALA A 620 12.09 21.53 -27.13
CA ALA A 620 10.96 22.38 -27.53
C ALA A 620 10.19 22.14 -28.86
N ALA A 621 8.87 21.93 -28.76
CA ALA A 621 7.82 22.91 -29.13
C ALA A 621 6.48 22.23 -29.46
N ALA A 622 5.40 22.94 -29.10
CA ALA A 622 4.00 22.57 -29.21
C ALA A 622 3.46 22.42 -30.65
N LYS A 623 2.38 21.64 -30.81
CA LYS A 623 1.18 22.06 -31.55
C LYS A 623 -0.03 21.11 -31.36
N GLU A 624 -1.17 21.76 -31.23
CA GLU A 624 -2.54 21.28 -31.13
C GLU A 624 -3.04 20.63 -32.44
N GLY A 625 -4.18 19.92 -32.36
CA GLY A 625 -5.20 19.99 -33.41
C GLY A 625 -5.62 18.68 -34.11
N GLN A 626 -6.72 18.10 -33.62
CA GLN A 626 -7.93 17.66 -34.35
C GLN A 626 -7.90 16.69 -35.57
N GLY A 627 -8.87 15.76 -35.52
CA GLY A 627 -9.75 15.42 -36.65
C GLY A 627 -9.35 14.17 -37.48
N SER A 628 -9.86 12.98 -37.19
CA SER A 628 -11.16 12.41 -37.62
C SER A 628 -11.27 12.01 -39.10
N SER A 629 -11.43 10.69 -39.30
CA SER A 629 -12.28 10.00 -40.28
C SER A 629 -11.92 10.08 -41.78
N LYS A 630 -11.77 8.92 -42.44
CA LYS A 630 -12.88 8.21 -43.11
C LYS A 630 -12.39 6.96 -43.84
N LEU A 631 -13.20 5.92 -43.71
CA LEU A 631 -13.23 4.70 -44.53
C LEU A 631 -13.73 5.03 -45.95
N ALA A 632 -13.25 4.30 -46.96
CA ALA A 632 -14.07 3.81 -48.06
C ALA A 632 -13.36 2.70 -48.87
N ASP A 633 -14.12 1.63 -49.08
CA ASP A 633 -13.90 0.47 -49.94
C ASP A 633 -13.53 0.79 -51.40
N LYS A 634 -12.79 -0.11 -52.07
CA LYS A 634 -13.37 -1.00 -53.11
C LYS A 634 -12.35 -1.91 -53.80
N GLU A 635 -12.68 -3.20 -53.75
CA GLU A 635 -12.79 -4.18 -54.84
C GLU A 635 -11.63 -4.49 -55.81
N LYS A 636 -11.42 -5.81 -55.89
CA LYS A 636 -10.63 -6.64 -56.82
C LYS A 636 -10.95 -6.39 -58.30
N ARG A 637 -9.95 -6.61 -59.19
CA ARG A 637 -9.86 -7.70 -60.22
C ARG A 637 -8.71 -7.42 -61.23
N PRO A 638 -8.29 -8.36 -62.11
CA PRO A 638 -7.03 -9.11 -62.00
C PRO A 638 -6.11 -8.88 -63.23
N ARG A 639 -5.13 -9.78 -63.45
CA ARG A 639 -4.18 -9.94 -64.60
C ARG A 639 -2.76 -9.49 -64.26
N GLU A 640 -1.68 -10.13 -64.70
CA GLU A 640 -1.42 -11.31 -65.52
C GLU A 640 0.04 -11.68 -65.24
N ARG A 641 0.37 -12.98 -65.27
CA ARG A 641 1.75 -13.45 -65.17
C ARG A 641 2.49 -13.18 -66.48
N LYS A 642 3.68 -12.57 -66.40
CA LYS A 642 4.78 -12.83 -67.35
C LYS A 642 5.96 -13.42 -66.58
N ARG A 643 6.29 -14.67 -66.93
CA ARG A 643 7.56 -15.33 -66.62
C ARG A 643 8.57 -14.90 -67.69
N ASP A 644 9.74 -14.41 -67.27
CA ASP A 644 11.04 -15.09 -67.47
C ASP A 644 12.24 -14.12 -67.30
N ALA A 645 13.04 -14.41 -66.28
CA ALA A 645 14.50 -14.35 -66.23
C ALA A 645 14.89 -15.12 -64.96
N ALA A 646 15.77 -16.12 -65.08
CA ALA A 646 16.11 -17.07 -64.01
C ALA A 646 16.41 -16.34 -62.68
N ALA A 647 15.54 -16.51 -61.69
CA ALA A 647 15.71 -15.95 -60.36
C ALA A 647 16.67 -16.84 -59.57
N VAL A 648 17.70 -16.24 -58.98
CA VAL A 648 18.65 -16.94 -58.11
C VAL A 648 17.89 -17.44 -56.87
N GLU A 649 18.01 -18.73 -56.56
CA GLU A 649 17.51 -19.27 -55.29
C GLU A 649 18.30 -18.66 -54.14
N VAL A 650 17.63 -17.92 -53.26
CA VAL A 650 18.24 -17.29 -52.09
C VAL A 650 18.21 -18.26 -50.92
N PRO A 651 19.37 -18.61 -50.30
CA PRO A 651 19.41 -19.44 -49.10
C PRO A 651 18.57 -18.82 -47.96
N THR A 652 17.89 -19.64 -47.16
CA THR A 652 17.04 -19.18 -46.05
C THR A 652 17.81 -18.69 -44.83
N ASP A 653 19.12 -18.90 -44.78
CA ASP A 653 20.00 -18.56 -43.65
C ASP A 653 20.67 -17.20 -43.86
N VAL A 654 20.84 -16.39 -42.80
CA VAL A 654 21.59 -15.11 -42.88
C VAL A 654 23.09 -15.40 -42.72
N LEU A 655 23.85 -15.39 -43.82
CA LEU A 655 25.30 -15.64 -43.80
C LEU A 655 26.10 -14.44 -43.25
N HIS A 656 25.58 -13.23 -43.42
CA HIS A 656 26.23 -11.98 -43.01
C HIS A 656 25.29 -11.12 -42.15
N SER A 657 25.20 -11.45 -40.86
CA SER A 657 24.28 -10.84 -39.88
C SER A 657 24.52 -9.34 -39.68
N GLU A 658 25.77 -8.88 -39.73
CA GLU A 658 26.10 -7.47 -39.56
C GLU A 658 25.65 -6.61 -40.75
N LEU A 659 25.88 -7.07 -41.98
CA LEU A 659 25.36 -6.42 -43.20
C LEU A 659 23.83 -6.43 -43.23
N TYR A 660 23.22 -7.54 -42.84
CA TYR A 660 21.77 -7.66 -42.72
C TYR A 660 21.19 -6.63 -41.74
N ASN A 661 21.78 -6.47 -40.56
CA ASN A 661 21.34 -5.48 -39.57
C ASN A 661 21.51 -4.04 -40.08
N ARG A 662 22.61 -3.73 -40.78
CA ARG A 662 22.82 -2.42 -41.40
C ARG A 662 21.74 -2.12 -42.45
N LEU A 663 21.42 -3.09 -43.32
CA LEU A 663 20.37 -2.96 -44.34
C LEU A 663 18.96 -2.81 -43.73
N VAL A 664 18.66 -3.51 -42.64
CA VAL A 664 17.40 -3.36 -41.90
C VAL A 664 17.30 -1.98 -41.24
N ALA A 665 18.37 -1.51 -40.61
CA ALA A 665 18.43 -0.19 -39.99
C ALA A 665 18.24 0.92 -41.04
N TRP A 666 18.94 0.82 -42.16
CA TRP A 666 18.80 1.74 -43.30
C TRP A 666 17.37 1.75 -43.84
N ARG A 667 16.78 0.58 -44.11
CA ARG A 667 15.40 0.47 -44.59
C ARG A 667 14.41 1.14 -43.64
N ASN A 668 14.57 0.93 -42.33
CA ASN A 668 13.67 1.50 -41.34
C ASN A 668 13.79 3.04 -41.27
N ALA A 669 15.01 3.57 -41.38
CA ALA A 669 15.24 5.02 -41.45
C ALA A 669 14.63 5.62 -42.73
N GLU A 670 14.84 4.98 -43.89
CA GLU A 670 14.32 5.42 -45.18
C GLU A 670 12.78 5.35 -45.23
N ALA A 671 12.19 4.29 -44.68
CA ALA A 671 10.75 4.15 -44.56
C ALA A 671 10.13 5.23 -43.65
N SER A 672 10.82 5.58 -42.56
CA SER A 672 10.42 6.66 -41.67
C SER A 672 10.52 8.03 -42.33
N ALA A 673 11.59 8.28 -43.13
CA ALA A 673 11.77 9.53 -43.86
C ALA A 673 10.71 9.73 -44.95
N LEU A 674 10.30 8.65 -45.61
CA LEU A 674 9.29 8.67 -46.66
C LEU A 674 7.84 8.55 -46.15
N GLY A 675 7.64 8.27 -44.86
CA GLY A 675 6.31 8.00 -44.28
C GLY A 675 5.62 6.76 -44.85
N LEU A 676 6.39 5.79 -45.35
CA LEU A 676 5.88 4.59 -46.01
C LEU A 676 6.09 3.33 -45.16
N PRO A 677 5.26 2.27 -45.32
CA PRO A 677 5.52 0.99 -44.68
C PRO A 677 6.85 0.39 -45.12
N VAL A 678 7.61 -0.15 -44.17
CA VAL A 678 8.96 -0.68 -44.32
C VAL A 678 9.15 -1.64 -45.52
N TYR A 679 8.16 -2.49 -45.80
CA TYR A 679 8.19 -3.45 -46.93
C TYR A 679 8.08 -2.80 -48.32
N THR A 680 7.66 -1.53 -48.41
CA THR A 680 7.57 -0.77 -49.67
C THR A 680 8.92 -0.20 -50.11
N VAL A 681 9.86 -0.05 -49.17
CA VAL A 681 11.24 0.36 -49.45
C VAL A 681 12.04 -0.84 -49.95
N ILE A 682 12.13 -1.90 -49.15
CA ILE A 682 12.71 -3.18 -49.56
C ILE A 682 12.11 -4.33 -48.76
N GLN A 683 11.73 -5.42 -49.44
CA GLN A 683 11.17 -6.60 -48.79
C GLN A 683 12.23 -7.39 -48.03
N GLN A 684 11.82 -8.09 -46.97
CA GLN A 684 12.73 -8.88 -46.13
C GLN A 684 13.53 -9.92 -46.92
N LYS A 685 12.88 -10.59 -47.88
CA LYS A 685 13.53 -11.56 -48.77
C LYS A 685 14.60 -10.92 -49.67
N ALA A 686 14.43 -9.67 -50.06
CA ALA A 686 15.42 -8.94 -50.84
C ALA A 686 16.63 -8.53 -49.96
N ILE A 687 16.41 -8.10 -48.71
CA ILE A 687 17.51 -7.86 -47.76
C ILE A 687 18.31 -9.14 -47.53
N LEU A 688 17.62 -10.27 -47.30
CA LEU A 688 18.26 -11.58 -47.14
C LEU A 688 19.11 -11.95 -48.37
N GLY A 689 18.56 -11.74 -49.57
CA GLY A 689 19.28 -11.96 -50.82
C GLY A 689 20.51 -11.08 -50.97
N ILE A 690 20.41 -9.80 -50.63
CA ILE A 690 21.54 -8.86 -50.69
C ILE A 690 22.61 -9.21 -49.67
N SER A 691 22.21 -9.54 -48.43
CA SER A 691 23.15 -9.91 -47.37
C SER A 691 23.90 -11.18 -47.69
N ASN A 692 23.28 -12.14 -48.40
CA ASN A 692 23.89 -13.43 -48.68
C ASN A 692 24.66 -13.47 -50.00
N LEU A 693 24.17 -12.80 -51.05
CA LEU A 693 24.76 -12.87 -52.39
C LEU A 693 25.79 -11.75 -52.66
N LEU A 694 25.91 -10.76 -51.76
CA LEU A 694 26.89 -9.65 -51.84
C LEU A 694 27.03 -9.05 -53.26
N PRO A 695 25.94 -8.51 -53.84
CA PRO A 695 25.92 -8.04 -55.22
C PRO A 695 26.97 -6.93 -55.45
N SER A 696 27.74 -7.04 -56.52
CA SER A 696 28.79 -6.06 -56.88
C SER A 696 28.31 -5.00 -57.87
N ASP A 697 27.21 -5.26 -58.58
CA ASP A 697 26.65 -4.36 -59.58
C ASP A 697 25.10 -4.32 -59.57
N LYS A 698 24.54 -3.37 -60.33
CA LYS A 698 23.10 -3.20 -60.48
C LYS A 698 22.44 -4.41 -61.18
N ALA A 699 23.17 -5.15 -62.02
CA ALA A 699 22.64 -6.30 -62.74
C ALA A 699 22.37 -7.48 -61.79
N MET A 700 23.25 -7.73 -60.82
CA MET A 700 23.06 -8.71 -59.75
C MET A 700 21.89 -8.31 -58.84
N LEU A 701 21.75 -7.04 -58.48
CA LEU A 701 20.61 -6.57 -57.68
C LEU A 701 19.26 -6.81 -58.36
N VAL A 702 19.16 -6.66 -59.69
CA VAL A 702 17.93 -6.94 -60.45
C VAL A 702 17.53 -8.42 -60.34
N ARG A 703 18.51 -9.33 -60.25
CA ARG A 703 18.29 -10.77 -60.15
C ARG A 703 17.86 -11.23 -58.75
N ILE A 704 17.97 -10.37 -57.73
CA ILE A 704 17.54 -10.68 -56.37
C ILE A 704 16.00 -10.68 -56.29
N PRO A 705 15.38 -11.78 -55.84
CA PRO A 705 13.94 -11.87 -55.70
C PRO A 705 13.36 -10.71 -54.86
N TYR A 706 12.23 -10.17 -55.31
CA TYR A 706 11.47 -9.12 -54.61
C TYR A 706 12.14 -7.74 -54.51
N PHE A 707 13.29 -7.51 -55.16
CA PHE A 707 13.87 -6.17 -55.30
C PHE A 707 13.42 -5.48 -56.61
N GLY A 708 13.63 -6.14 -57.76
CA GLY A 708 13.14 -5.73 -59.07
C GLY A 708 13.78 -4.44 -59.63
N LYS A 709 13.55 -4.15 -60.92
CA LYS A 709 14.19 -3.02 -61.64
C LYS A 709 13.92 -1.65 -61.00
N LYS A 710 12.68 -1.40 -60.56
CA LYS A 710 12.30 -0.14 -59.91
C LYS A 710 13.00 0.07 -58.55
N GLY A 711 13.25 -1.01 -57.80
CA GLY A 711 14.00 -0.94 -56.54
C GLY A 711 15.47 -0.59 -56.78
N VAL A 712 16.07 -1.15 -57.84
CA VAL A 712 17.45 -0.87 -58.26
C VAL A 712 17.63 0.58 -58.73
N GLU A 713 16.67 1.11 -59.50
CA GLU A 713 16.69 2.51 -59.93
C GLU A 713 16.66 3.48 -58.76
N LYS A 714 15.88 3.15 -57.72
CA LYS A 714 15.65 4.07 -56.59
C LYS A 714 16.69 3.95 -55.48
N TYR A 715 17.14 2.73 -55.18
CA TYR A 715 17.97 2.45 -54.00
C TYR A 715 19.25 1.66 -54.31
N GLY A 716 19.48 1.29 -55.58
CA GLY A 716 20.58 0.41 -55.96
C GLY A 716 21.96 0.98 -55.62
N ASP A 717 22.18 2.28 -55.82
CA ASP A 717 23.48 2.90 -55.54
C ASP A 717 23.84 2.90 -54.05
N VAL A 718 22.87 3.23 -53.19
CA VAL A 718 23.06 3.24 -51.73
C VAL A 718 23.32 1.83 -51.20
N ILE A 719 22.56 0.85 -51.68
CA ILE A 719 22.71 -0.54 -51.27
C ILE A 719 24.04 -1.13 -51.74
N LEU A 720 24.48 -0.86 -52.99
CA LEU A 720 25.78 -1.31 -53.46
C LEU A 720 26.93 -0.70 -52.66
N GLU A 721 26.80 0.55 -52.24
CA GLU A 721 27.80 1.19 -51.40
C GLU A 721 27.87 0.53 -50.02
N MET A 722 26.73 0.24 -49.39
CA MET A 722 26.69 -0.48 -48.10
C MET A 722 27.32 -1.88 -48.21
N VAL A 723 27.09 -2.59 -49.31
CA VAL A 723 27.71 -3.90 -49.58
C VAL A 723 29.22 -3.75 -49.80
N ARG A 724 29.68 -2.74 -50.55
CA ARG A 724 31.10 -2.47 -50.79
C ARG A 724 31.85 -2.14 -49.51
N VAL A 725 31.31 -1.24 -48.68
CA VAL A 725 31.89 -0.88 -47.38
C VAL A 725 32.03 -2.11 -46.50
N TYR A 726 30.98 -2.93 -46.40
CA TYR A 726 31.01 -4.17 -45.63
C TYR A 726 32.06 -5.17 -46.15
N ARG A 727 32.19 -5.35 -47.46
CA ARG A 727 33.21 -6.24 -48.05
C ARG A 727 34.63 -5.79 -47.75
N LYS A 728 34.87 -4.47 -47.79
CA LYS A 728 36.17 -3.87 -47.47
C LYS A 728 36.52 -4.07 -45.99
N GLU A 729 35.54 -3.92 -45.09
CA GLU A 729 35.70 -4.15 -43.65
C GLU A 729 35.99 -5.62 -43.30
N LYS A 730 35.45 -6.57 -44.08
CA LYS A 730 35.60 -8.02 -43.83
C LYS A 730 36.66 -8.71 -44.71
N GLY A 731 37.34 -8.00 -45.60
CA GLY A 731 38.38 -8.55 -46.48
C GLY A 731 37.90 -9.60 -47.49
N LEU A 732 36.67 -9.48 -47.99
CA LEU A 732 36.04 -10.48 -48.88
C LEU A 732 36.32 -10.18 -50.37
N ALA A 733 36.82 -11.18 -51.13
CA ALA A 733 37.10 -11.08 -52.58
C ALA A 733 35.82 -10.88 -53.42
N GLU A 734 35.93 -10.32 -54.64
CA GLU A 734 34.80 -10.12 -55.58
C GLU A 734 34.13 -11.46 -55.96
N PRO A 735 32.80 -11.51 -56.18
CA PRO A 735 32.11 -12.75 -56.50
C PRO A 735 32.44 -13.10 -57.98
N GLU A 736 32.86 -14.33 -58.24
CA GLU A 736 32.94 -14.83 -59.62
C GLU A 736 31.52 -14.89 -60.22
N LEU A 737 31.40 -14.40 -61.45
CA LEU A 737 30.16 -14.40 -62.23
C LEU A 737 29.65 -15.84 -62.43
N LEU A 738 28.50 -16.17 -61.81
CA LEU A 738 27.65 -17.32 -62.17
C LEU A 738 26.42 -16.85 -62.96
#